data_AF-A0A6J0C3U4-F1
#
_entry.id   AF-A0A6J0C3U4-F1
#
_cell.length_a   1.000
_cell.length_b   1.000
_cell.length_c   1.000
_cell.angle_alpha   90.00
_cell.angle_beta   90.00
_cell.angle_gamma   90.00
#
_symmetry.space_group_name_H-M   'P 1'
#
loop_
_entity.id
_entity.type
_entity.pdbx_description
1 polymer ?
#
loop_
_entity_poly.entity_id
_entity_poly.type
_entity_poly.pdbx_seq_one_letter_code
_entity_poly.pdbx_strand_id
1 'polypeptide(L)'
;MTSGERDTSPQRNGDNLRPTNDSGSDNVVQTSLATSSALEERLASKMLHYGKELCFFAAILFTTLAALHTSPPKVSQPPSARPFFNQSSLVLDFYKGHLGAAIERVTDADLSFVMYYAPWDAESQAVRQEFETVARFYHKQIFFAAINCWHPGSECRAEYSKIQSYPVFMLYPRRGPGVQYRGIRTAPYMIRFLHAFMNPIFRITDRNQLLNLIVDYDAVVIGYFNFIGLKNSPGYNVFYKTAIKSLERDPNKELAFAVVTDTSAESNYGVTEFPSARLLLWNESLSYPVENEWKSDSLLKWIGGALHQATLWLQPPGTKSLTLAPYLKDGPVLFLFTPRNPFHQYNYYYNLLKAIGVQYYNCGDNLMIKNIVNHLESVRPREKAKHYEKSKQCMRLLDRNRVQQLVPKMSITDRQWINSSCCSQILTNKCLMCKKTTSVLLKNEDAVCAANLNSFHHSCKPTDVFNIPTKEGEEHEKNEFCCENYDMMEDLETSTLTEENDLQTPNALSDYILKDECRHLLTGNNYHPPVFPKNLPRDHQKINLTSSICKTNKTLALIAVDSLQFFHIAEGLGIDVAIKKDKTAVAIVDPLQESQYILEQAVSYNSLVQFINNYTENSLKRYLCSHSRLESVKSSKTQQECSVSENSVICVPELTTDTFLNTVMNPDKDVVVMYHSPYCAFCHAVSYVYLTVAQYLHNMQNLTFVRINGDGNDLPWEYTMNRYPAILFFPAKRKADSIVFPFSLPISIPNFLNFVLANLDGNAHIEALVNICHLGIGDSPADCVSQIRLLCLEIIEDLLQSYRRLRRSLVSATNKTVTSKKLKVLLLRLQHIKEIHLTLGSISDLRIDEDKVILIRNKFKSYYQELSALDIDNSVDRKVVSDKHVNISNVSKLGHEL
;
A
#
# COMPACT_ATOMS: atom_id res chain seq x y z
N MET A 1 10.65 -9.62 -40.85
CA MET A 1 10.99 -11.05 -40.70
C MET A 1 10.01 -11.65 -39.73
N THR A 2 9.44 -12.80 -40.07
CA THR A 2 8.42 -13.51 -39.27
C THR A 2 9.09 -14.49 -38.30
N SER A 3 8.71 -14.44 -37.02
CA SER A 3 9.02 -15.47 -36.02
C SER A 3 7.73 -15.92 -35.35
N GLY A 4 7.31 -17.16 -35.63
CA GLY A 4 6.09 -17.72 -35.07
C GLY A 4 6.35 -18.47 -33.76
N GLU A 5 5.36 -18.47 -32.88
CA GLU A 5 5.34 -19.27 -31.67
C GLU A 5 4.85 -20.70 -31.98
N ARG A 6 5.46 -21.69 -31.32
CA ARG A 6 5.03 -23.09 -31.34
C ARG A 6 4.50 -23.44 -29.95
N ASP A 7 3.22 -23.80 -29.86
CA ASP A 7 2.69 -24.50 -28.68
C ASP A 7 2.85 -26.02 -28.85
N THR A 8 3.33 -26.68 -27.79
CA THR A 8 3.54 -28.14 -27.73
C THR A 8 2.51 -28.82 -26.85
N SER A 9 1.70 -29.71 -27.43
CA SER A 9 0.80 -30.60 -26.68
C SER A 9 1.49 -31.92 -26.31
N PRO A 10 1.24 -32.50 -25.12
CA PRO A 10 1.87 -33.76 -24.71
C PRO A 10 1.10 -34.98 -25.22
N GLN A 11 1.84 -36.01 -25.68
CA GLN A 11 1.30 -37.34 -25.96
C GLN A 11 1.07 -38.14 -24.67
N ARG A 12 0.10 -39.05 -24.68
CA ARG A 12 -0.04 -40.10 -23.67
C ARG A 12 -0.36 -41.43 -24.36
N ASN A 13 0.60 -42.34 -24.35
CA ASN A 13 0.44 -43.69 -24.90
C ASN A 13 -0.43 -44.56 -23.97
N GLY A 14 -1.13 -45.53 -24.55
CA GLY A 14 -1.77 -46.64 -23.84
C GLY A 14 -1.37 -47.95 -24.51
N ASP A 15 -0.89 -48.90 -23.72
CA ASP A 15 -0.28 -50.14 -24.21
C ASP A 15 -1.29 -51.21 -24.65
N ASN A 16 -0.84 -52.07 -25.58
CA ASN A 16 -1.58 -53.24 -26.04
C ASN A 16 -1.27 -54.47 -25.18
N LEU A 17 -2.29 -55.27 -24.86
CA LEU A 17 -2.15 -56.64 -24.33
C LEU A 17 -2.97 -57.63 -25.18
N ARG A 18 -2.33 -58.73 -25.60
CA ARG A 18 -2.98 -59.95 -26.15
C ARG A 18 -3.19 -60.97 -25.04
N PRO A 19 -4.26 -61.80 -25.09
CA PRO A 19 -4.11 -63.23 -25.45
C PRO A 19 -5.37 -63.80 -26.21
N THR A 20 -5.51 -65.03 -26.72
CA THR A 20 -4.64 -66.13 -27.26
C THR A 20 -5.55 -67.20 -27.92
N ASN A 21 -5.09 -67.88 -29.00
CA ASN A 21 -5.53 -69.23 -29.46
C ASN A 21 -7.01 -69.40 -29.94
N ASP A 22 -7.42 -70.39 -30.75
CA ASP A 22 -6.69 -71.37 -31.60
C ASP A 22 -7.58 -71.95 -32.74
N SER A 23 -6.93 -72.35 -33.84
CA SER A 23 -7.24 -73.53 -34.69
C SER A 23 -8.50 -73.61 -35.59
N GLY A 24 -8.39 -74.44 -36.64
CA GLY A 24 -9.53 -75.06 -37.35
C GLY A 24 -9.76 -74.58 -38.79
N SER A 25 -9.36 -75.40 -39.78
CA SER A 25 -9.79 -75.26 -41.18
C SER A 25 -11.16 -75.90 -41.41
N ASP A 26 -11.90 -75.49 -42.45
CA ASP A 26 -12.12 -76.37 -43.61
C ASP A 26 -13.03 -75.82 -44.72
N ASN A 27 -12.69 -76.28 -45.93
CA ASN A 27 -13.52 -76.49 -47.12
C ASN A 27 -13.88 -75.36 -48.10
N VAL A 28 -13.53 -75.69 -49.33
CA VAL A 28 -13.53 -74.97 -50.60
C VAL A 28 -14.91 -75.08 -51.29
N VAL A 29 -15.06 -74.38 -52.42
CA VAL A 29 -16.04 -74.56 -53.52
C VAL A 29 -17.28 -73.65 -53.44
N GLN A 30 -17.69 -72.88 -54.45
CA GLN A 30 -17.11 -72.23 -55.64
C GLN A 30 -18.30 -71.51 -56.32
N THR A 31 -18.23 -70.17 -56.40
CA THR A 31 -18.95 -69.30 -57.36
C THR A 31 -20.23 -69.81 -58.03
N SER A 32 -21.40 -69.40 -57.51
CA SER A 32 -22.55 -68.97 -58.34
C SER A 32 -23.63 -68.30 -57.49
N LEU A 33 -23.72 -66.96 -57.50
CA LEU A 33 -24.88 -66.14 -57.06
C LEU A 33 -24.62 -64.63 -57.21
N ALA A 34 -24.06 -64.21 -58.35
CA ALA A 34 -23.82 -62.80 -58.65
C ALA A 34 -24.94 -62.21 -59.52
N THR A 35 -26.08 -61.83 -58.92
CA THR A 35 -27.11 -61.01 -59.61
C THR A 35 -28.11 -60.26 -58.72
N SER A 36 -28.21 -60.53 -57.40
CA SER A 36 -29.25 -59.90 -56.54
C SER A 36 -28.80 -58.70 -55.70
N SER A 37 -27.52 -58.58 -55.33
CA SER A 37 -27.05 -57.54 -54.38
C SER A 37 -26.91 -56.13 -54.96
N ALA A 38 -26.75 -55.99 -56.28
CA ALA A 38 -26.38 -54.70 -56.92
C ALA A 38 -27.51 -53.65 -56.96
N LEU A 39 -28.75 -54.01 -56.62
CA LEU A 39 -29.91 -53.10 -56.69
C LEU A 39 -30.21 -52.43 -55.34
N GLU A 40 -29.97 -53.12 -54.22
CA GLU A 40 -30.17 -52.57 -52.86
C GLU A 40 -29.11 -51.52 -52.50
N GLU A 41 -27.83 -51.76 -52.82
CA GLU A 41 -26.75 -50.78 -52.59
C GLU A 41 -27.00 -49.44 -53.29
N ARG A 42 -27.58 -49.47 -54.50
CA ARG A 42 -27.90 -48.26 -55.28
C ARG A 42 -29.07 -47.46 -54.69
N LEU A 43 -30.01 -48.12 -54.01
CA LEU A 43 -31.09 -47.45 -53.28
C LEU A 43 -30.59 -46.87 -51.95
N ALA A 44 -29.80 -47.64 -51.19
CA ALA A 44 -29.20 -47.17 -49.94
C ALA A 44 -28.28 -45.95 -50.17
N SER A 45 -27.44 -45.98 -51.21
CA SER A 45 -26.59 -44.85 -51.63
C SER A 45 -27.40 -43.57 -51.88
N LYS A 46 -28.52 -43.66 -52.62
CA LYS A 46 -29.38 -42.51 -52.90
C LYS A 46 -30.10 -42.00 -51.66
N MET A 47 -30.64 -42.88 -50.82
CA MET A 47 -31.27 -42.46 -49.55
C MET A 47 -30.27 -41.79 -48.60
N LEU A 48 -29.03 -42.26 -48.53
CA LEU A 48 -27.99 -41.63 -47.70
C LEU A 48 -27.60 -40.24 -48.23
N HIS A 49 -27.63 -40.04 -49.55
CA HIS A 49 -27.35 -38.74 -50.16
C HIS A 49 -28.48 -37.74 -49.88
N TYR A 50 -29.75 -38.12 -50.11
CA TYR A 50 -30.89 -37.29 -49.74
C TYR A 50 -30.95 -37.00 -48.23
N GLY A 51 -30.62 -37.97 -47.38
CA GLY A 51 -30.52 -37.78 -45.93
C GLY A 51 -29.45 -36.75 -45.53
N LYS A 52 -28.29 -36.74 -46.20
CA LYS A 52 -27.25 -35.72 -45.97
C LYS A 52 -27.71 -34.32 -46.38
N GLU A 53 -28.32 -34.17 -47.55
CA GLU A 53 -28.88 -32.89 -47.99
C GLU A 53 -29.96 -32.38 -47.01
N LEU A 54 -30.88 -33.25 -46.59
CA LEU A 54 -31.96 -32.88 -45.68
C LEU A 54 -31.43 -32.48 -44.29
N CYS A 55 -30.39 -33.16 -43.77
CA CYS A 55 -29.68 -32.74 -42.56
C CYS A 55 -28.93 -31.42 -42.74
N PHE A 56 -28.38 -31.13 -43.93
CA PHE A 56 -27.70 -29.86 -44.22
C PHE A 56 -28.69 -28.69 -44.27
N PHE A 57 -29.84 -28.87 -44.94
CA PHE A 57 -30.94 -27.90 -44.92
C PHE A 57 -31.51 -27.71 -43.51
N ALA A 58 -31.69 -28.78 -42.73
CA ALA A 58 -32.09 -28.68 -41.34
C ALA A 58 -31.07 -27.90 -40.49
N ALA A 59 -29.77 -28.15 -40.66
CA ALA A 59 -28.71 -27.42 -39.96
C ALA A 59 -28.70 -25.92 -40.33
N ILE A 60 -28.89 -25.57 -41.61
CA ILE A 60 -29.05 -24.17 -42.05
C ILE A 60 -30.32 -23.56 -41.46
N LEU A 61 -31.45 -24.28 -41.44
CA LEU A 61 -32.69 -23.79 -40.86
C LEU A 61 -32.56 -23.56 -39.34
N PHE A 62 -31.95 -24.50 -38.60
CA PHE A 62 -31.73 -24.34 -37.16
C PHE A 62 -30.72 -23.25 -36.83
N THR A 63 -29.65 -23.07 -37.61
CA THR A 63 -28.68 -21.99 -37.39
C THR A 63 -29.24 -20.61 -37.75
N THR A 64 -30.01 -20.49 -38.82
CA THR A 64 -30.71 -19.23 -39.17
C THR A 64 -31.82 -18.89 -38.17
N LEU A 65 -32.58 -19.89 -37.71
CA LEU A 65 -33.62 -19.70 -36.69
C LEU A 65 -32.99 -19.36 -35.32
N ALA A 66 -31.87 -20.00 -34.94
CA ALA A 66 -31.11 -19.62 -33.77
C ALA A 66 -30.58 -18.17 -33.87
N ALA A 67 -30.03 -17.77 -35.02
CA ALA A 67 -29.54 -16.40 -35.26
C ALA A 67 -30.67 -15.34 -35.26
N LEU A 68 -31.88 -15.69 -35.69
CA LEU A 68 -33.05 -14.80 -35.62
C LEU A 68 -33.61 -14.67 -34.20
N HIS A 69 -33.49 -15.72 -33.37
CA HIS A 69 -33.96 -15.69 -31.98
C HIS A 69 -32.90 -15.20 -30.97
N THR A 70 -31.60 -15.25 -31.30
CA THR A 70 -30.55 -14.62 -30.49
C THR A 70 -30.36 -13.16 -30.88
N SER A 71 -31.25 -12.29 -30.38
CA SER A 71 -30.94 -10.85 -30.36
C SER A 71 -29.58 -10.65 -29.68
N PRO A 72 -28.63 -9.87 -30.25
CA PRO A 72 -27.36 -9.61 -29.59
C PRO A 72 -27.63 -9.09 -28.18
N PRO A 73 -26.81 -9.48 -27.17
CA PRO A 73 -27.07 -9.13 -25.79
C PRO A 73 -27.27 -7.61 -25.69
N LYS A 74 -28.40 -7.18 -25.12
CA LYS A 74 -28.72 -5.76 -24.94
C LYS A 74 -27.75 -5.16 -23.93
N VAL A 75 -26.54 -4.82 -24.40
CA VAL A 75 -25.60 -3.99 -23.65
C VAL A 75 -26.35 -2.68 -23.38
N SER A 76 -26.53 -2.36 -22.10
CA SER A 76 -27.17 -1.11 -21.71
C SER A 76 -26.44 0.06 -22.34
N GLN A 77 -27.19 1.03 -22.86
CA GLN A 77 -26.53 2.21 -23.43
C GLN A 77 -25.66 2.88 -22.36
N PRO A 78 -24.45 3.32 -22.73
CA PRO A 78 -23.54 3.98 -21.80
C PRO A 78 -24.20 5.23 -21.21
N PRO A 79 -23.99 5.54 -19.93
CA PRO A 79 -24.59 6.71 -19.31
C PRO A 79 -24.18 7.99 -20.05
N SER A 80 -25.12 8.92 -20.19
CA SER A 80 -24.86 10.23 -20.80
C SER A 80 -23.72 10.95 -20.08
N ALA A 81 -22.79 11.51 -20.85
CA ALA A 81 -21.66 12.23 -20.30
C ALA A 81 -22.15 13.43 -19.45
N ARG A 82 -21.68 13.50 -18.20
CA ARG A 82 -21.96 14.60 -17.26
C ARG A 82 -20.66 15.31 -16.88
N PRO A 83 -20.69 16.62 -16.57
CA PRO A 83 -19.53 17.34 -16.06
C PRO A 83 -18.91 16.64 -14.85
N PHE A 84 -17.61 16.38 -14.94
CA PHE A 84 -16.78 15.86 -13.86
C PHE A 84 -16.25 16.99 -12.98
N PHE A 85 -16.04 18.20 -13.50
CA PHE A 85 -15.80 19.39 -12.68
C PHE A 85 -17.05 20.28 -12.59
N ASN A 86 -17.15 21.09 -11.53
CA ASN A 86 -18.23 22.06 -11.37
C ASN A 86 -18.02 23.25 -12.33
N GLN A 87 -19.10 23.91 -12.76
CA GLN A 87 -19.04 25.08 -13.65
C GLN A 87 -18.29 26.27 -13.03
N SER A 88 -18.26 26.36 -11.69
CA SER A 88 -17.48 27.36 -10.94
C SER A 88 -15.99 26.99 -10.78
N SER A 89 -15.55 25.85 -11.30
CA SER A 89 -14.16 25.41 -11.18
C SER A 89 -13.25 26.18 -12.15
N LEU A 90 -11.98 26.30 -11.78
CA LEU A 90 -10.94 26.87 -12.64
C LEU A 90 -10.46 25.88 -13.73
N VAL A 91 -10.81 24.60 -13.59
CA VAL A 91 -10.49 23.54 -14.56
C VAL A 91 -11.56 23.51 -15.65
N LEU A 92 -11.16 23.65 -16.92
CA LEU A 92 -12.08 23.53 -18.05
C LEU A 92 -12.32 22.06 -18.40
N ASP A 93 -13.56 21.58 -18.28
CA ASP A 93 -13.90 20.16 -18.40
C ASP A 93 -14.61 19.81 -19.72
N PHE A 94 -13.88 19.11 -20.58
CA PHE A 94 -14.34 18.51 -21.83
C PHE A 94 -14.97 17.13 -21.56
N TYR A 95 -16.04 17.10 -20.76
CA TYR A 95 -16.69 15.87 -20.28
C TYR A 95 -17.30 14.98 -21.37
N LYS A 96 -17.59 15.54 -22.56
CA LYS A 96 -18.01 14.80 -23.77
C LYS A 96 -16.83 14.19 -24.55
N GLY A 97 -15.59 14.54 -24.20
CA GLY A 97 -14.38 14.06 -24.87
C GLY A 97 -14.10 14.67 -26.24
N HIS A 98 -14.55 15.90 -26.49
CA HIS A 98 -14.11 16.69 -27.66
C HIS A 98 -12.62 17.00 -27.52
N LEU A 99 -11.79 16.43 -28.38
CA LEU A 99 -10.34 16.55 -28.33
C LEU A 99 -9.87 17.79 -29.12
N GLY A 100 -10.48 18.10 -30.26
CA GLY A 100 -10.09 19.26 -31.08
C GLY A 100 -10.19 20.57 -30.31
N ALA A 101 -11.34 20.83 -29.70
CA ALA A 101 -11.59 22.01 -28.87
C ALA A 101 -10.73 22.07 -27.59
N ALA A 102 -10.25 20.93 -27.10
CA ALA A 102 -9.31 20.88 -25.98
C ALA A 102 -7.90 21.27 -26.43
N ILE A 103 -7.43 20.74 -27.57
CA ILE A 103 -6.10 21.03 -28.13
C ILE A 103 -5.98 22.52 -28.49
N GLU A 104 -6.98 23.12 -29.13
CA GLU A 104 -7.02 24.54 -29.48
C GLU A 104 -6.70 25.44 -28.26
N ARG A 105 -7.47 25.26 -27.17
CA ARG A 105 -7.26 26.00 -25.92
C ARG A 105 -5.94 25.68 -25.22
N VAL A 106 -5.43 24.47 -25.40
CA VAL A 106 -4.11 24.06 -24.89
C VAL A 106 -2.97 24.74 -25.66
N THR A 107 -3.14 25.00 -26.96
CA THR A 107 -2.15 25.70 -27.80
C THR A 107 -2.17 27.22 -27.69
N ASP A 108 -3.29 27.81 -27.29
CA ASP A 108 -3.41 29.26 -27.03
C ASP A 108 -2.61 29.70 -25.79
N ALA A 109 -2.56 28.86 -24.76
CA ALA A 109 -1.86 29.15 -23.51
C ALA A 109 -0.37 28.79 -23.57
N ASP A 110 0.47 29.55 -22.86
CA ASP A 110 1.92 29.31 -22.83
C ASP A 110 2.29 27.97 -22.13
N LEU A 111 1.53 27.61 -21.09
CA LEU A 111 1.63 26.35 -20.34
C LEU A 111 0.24 25.80 -20.02
N SER A 112 0.01 24.52 -20.31
CA SER A 112 -1.29 23.86 -20.16
C SER A 112 -1.17 22.51 -19.47
N PHE A 113 -1.77 22.36 -18.27
CA PHE A 113 -1.80 21.08 -17.53
C PHE A 113 -3.15 20.39 -17.73
N VAL A 114 -3.13 19.20 -18.32
CA VAL A 114 -4.30 18.49 -18.82
C VAL A 114 -4.47 17.14 -18.12
N MET A 115 -5.65 16.90 -17.57
CA MET A 115 -6.07 15.65 -16.94
C MET A 115 -6.94 14.82 -17.89
N TYR A 116 -6.42 13.72 -18.39
CA TYR A 116 -7.17 12.70 -19.15
C TYR A 116 -7.77 11.73 -18.14
N TYR A 117 -9.10 11.62 -18.07
CA TYR A 117 -9.79 10.89 -16.99
C TYR A 117 -10.91 9.98 -17.49
N ALA A 118 -11.37 9.10 -16.58
CA ALA A 118 -12.59 8.32 -16.73
C ALA A 118 -13.50 8.56 -15.51
N PRO A 119 -14.81 8.82 -15.67
CA PRO A 119 -15.68 9.25 -14.57
C PRO A 119 -16.04 8.13 -13.56
N TRP A 120 -15.81 6.86 -13.90
CA TRP A 120 -16.02 5.70 -13.02
C TRP A 120 -14.74 5.24 -12.31
N ASP A 121 -13.58 5.76 -12.72
CA ASP A 121 -12.28 5.36 -12.17
C ASP A 121 -12.07 5.97 -10.79
N ALA A 122 -11.73 5.13 -9.81
CA ALA A 122 -11.58 5.52 -8.41
C ALA A 122 -10.43 6.53 -8.22
N GLU A 123 -9.32 6.33 -8.94
CA GLU A 123 -8.17 7.23 -8.90
C GLU A 123 -8.53 8.60 -9.48
N SER A 124 -9.24 8.64 -10.61
CA SER A 124 -9.71 9.89 -11.22
C SER A 124 -10.60 10.66 -10.25
N GLN A 125 -11.53 9.98 -9.58
CA GLN A 125 -12.42 10.59 -8.57
C GLN A 125 -11.65 11.11 -7.35
N ALA A 126 -10.66 10.37 -6.84
CA ALA A 126 -9.83 10.79 -5.72
C ALA A 126 -9.03 12.07 -6.04
N VAL A 127 -8.38 12.12 -7.21
CA VAL A 127 -7.48 13.22 -7.58
C VAL A 127 -8.23 14.49 -8.02
N ARG A 128 -9.54 14.40 -8.29
CA ARG A 128 -10.39 15.54 -8.69
C ARG A 128 -10.21 16.78 -7.81
N GLN A 129 -10.25 16.63 -6.49
CA GLN A 129 -10.12 17.75 -5.53
C GLN A 129 -8.67 18.26 -5.43
N GLU A 130 -7.70 17.35 -5.51
CA GLU A 130 -6.27 17.69 -5.54
C GLU A 130 -5.93 18.52 -6.78
N PHE A 131 -6.37 18.08 -7.96
CA PHE A 131 -6.15 18.77 -9.23
C PHE A 131 -6.80 20.17 -9.25
N GLU A 132 -8.01 20.31 -8.71
CA GLU A 132 -8.63 21.64 -8.55
C GLU A 132 -7.85 22.54 -7.58
N THR A 133 -7.23 21.97 -6.54
CA THR A 133 -6.37 22.72 -5.61
C THR A 133 -5.07 23.19 -6.29
N VAL A 134 -4.48 22.37 -7.16
CA VAL A 134 -3.36 22.79 -8.02
C VAL A 134 -3.80 23.91 -8.99
N ALA A 135 -4.99 23.80 -9.58
CA ALA A 135 -5.55 24.83 -10.44
C ALA A 135 -5.72 26.17 -9.71
N ARG A 136 -6.29 26.16 -8.49
CA ARG A 136 -6.35 27.35 -7.62
C ARG A 136 -4.96 27.92 -7.32
N PHE A 137 -3.94 27.07 -7.18
CA PHE A 137 -2.57 27.53 -6.98
C PHE A 137 -1.99 28.25 -8.21
N TYR A 138 -2.05 27.66 -9.42
CA TYR A 138 -1.36 28.18 -10.61
C TYR A 138 -2.23 28.85 -11.69
N HIS A 139 -3.53 29.11 -11.45
CA HIS A 139 -4.46 29.70 -12.44
C HIS A 139 -4.00 30.99 -13.16
N LYS A 140 -3.01 31.72 -12.63
CA LYS A 140 -2.43 32.92 -13.25
C LYS A 140 -1.30 32.64 -14.25
N GLN A 141 -0.70 31.45 -14.19
CA GLN A 141 0.52 31.09 -14.94
C GLN A 141 0.31 29.86 -15.84
N ILE A 142 -0.62 28.96 -15.47
CA ILE A 142 -0.86 27.69 -16.14
C ILE A 142 -2.36 27.55 -16.40
N PHE A 143 -2.71 27.15 -17.62
CA PHE A 143 -4.07 26.79 -18.00
C PHE A 143 -4.39 25.35 -17.56
N PHE A 144 -5.57 25.11 -16.99
CA PHE A 144 -5.98 23.81 -16.48
C PHE A 144 -7.19 23.27 -17.26
N ALA A 145 -7.05 22.06 -17.81
CA ALA A 145 -8.12 21.38 -18.52
C ALA A 145 -8.25 19.92 -18.08
N ALA A 146 -9.43 19.36 -18.27
CA ALA A 146 -9.72 17.95 -18.08
C ALA A 146 -10.54 17.40 -19.24
N ILE A 147 -10.29 16.16 -19.66
CA ILE A 147 -10.96 15.54 -20.81
C ILE A 147 -11.34 14.08 -20.54
N ASN A 148 -12.60 13.74 -20.84
CA ASN A 148 -13.14 12.39 -20.66
C ASN A 148 -12.83 11.52 -21.89
N CYS A 149 -11.82 10.67 -21.76
CA CYS A 149 -11.36 9.81 -22.87
C CYS A 149 -11.87 8.36 -22.76
N TRP A 150 -12.72 8.09 -21.77
CA TRP A 150 -13.45 6.83 -21.69
C TRP A 150 -14.82 6.87 -22.39
N HIS A 151 -15.44 8.04 -22.58
CA HIS A 151 -16.79 8.09 -23.15
C HIS A 151 -16.84 7.46 -24.56
N PRO A 152 -17.72 6.46 -24.80
CA PRO A 152 -17.85 5.86 -26.13
C PRO A 152 -18.36 6.87 -27.15
N GLY A 153 -17.78 6.85 -28.35
CA GLY A 153 -18.09 7.81 -29.42
C GLY A 153 -17.42 9.19 -29.26
N SER A 154 -16.56 9.41 -28.25
CA SER A 154 -15.80 10.66 -28.16
C SER A 154 -14.55 10.67 -29.04
N GLU A 155 -14.17 11.87 -29.51
CA GLU A 155 -12.94 12.10 -30.27
C GLU A 155 -11.70 11.61 -29.49
N CYS A 156 -11.62 11.94 -28.19
CA CYS A 156 -10.47 11.54 -27.37
C CYS A 156 -10.33 10.01 -27.27
N ARG A 157 -11.45 9.27 -27.21
CA ARG A 157 -11.42 7.80 -27.16
C ARG A 157 -11.06 7.18 -28.51
N ALA A 158 -11.42 7.82 -29.61
CA ALA A 158 -11.03 7.38 -30.95
C ALA A 158 -9.52 7.51 -31.16
N GLU A 159 -8.96 8.69 -30.86
CA GLU A 159 -7.53 8.98 -30.99
C GLU A 159 -6.69 8.17 -29.99
N TYR A 160 -7.05 8.22 -28.70
CA TYR A 160 -6.30 7.60 -27.60
C TYR A 160 -6.95 6.31 -27.09
N SER A 161 -7.36 5.43 -28.01
CA SER A 161 -7.97 4.12 -27.72
C SER A 161 -7.12 3.17 -26.86
N LYS A 162 -5.84 3.47 -26.63
CA LYS A 162 -4.86 2.65 -25.91
C LYS A 162 -4.44 3.18 -24.53
N ILE A 163 -5.16 4.14 -23.94
CA ILE A 163 -4.89 4.58 -22.55
C ILE A 163 -5.09 3.38 -21.60
N GLN A 164 -4.00 2.92 -20.98
CA GLN A 164 -3.99 1.71 -20.14
C GLN A 164 -4.62 1.94 -18.76
N SER A 165 -4.49 3.15 -18.21
CA SER A 165 -4.98 3.51 -16.89
C SER A 165 -5.34 4.99 -16.83
N TYR A 166 -6.23 5.33 -15.91
CA TYR A 166 -6.63 6.70 -15.61
C TYR A 166 -6.23 7.05 -14.16
N PRO A 167 -6.20 8.35 -13.81
CA PRO A 167 -6.04 9.49 -14.69
C PRO A 167 -4.60 9.57 -15.25
N VAL A 168 -4.46 10.19 -16.42
CA VAL A 168 -3.15 10.56 -17.01
C VAL A 168 -3.01 12.08 -16.99
N PHE A 169 -1.87 12.57 -16.54
CA PHE A 169 -1.55 13.99 -16.43
C PHE A 169 -0.47 14.36 -17.44
N MET A 170 -0.76 15.33 -18.31
CA MET A 170 0.16 15.83 -19.33
C MET A 170 0.34 17.34 -19.17
N LEU A 171 1.59 17.81 -19.16
CA LEU A 171 1.92 19.23 -19.18
C LEU A 171 2.43 19.61 -20.56
N TYR A 172 1.66 20.41 -21.29
CA TYR A 172 1.99 20.89 -22.63
C TYR A 172 2.60 22.29 -22.56
N PRO A 173 3.84 22.48 -23.04
CA PRO A 173 4.34 23.81 -23.39
C PRO A 173 3.77 24.21 -24.76
N ARG A 174 3.55 25.52 -24.97
CA ARG A 174 3.08 26.07 -26.26
C ARG A 174 3.89 25.66 -27.50
N ARG A 175 5.17 25.29 -27.32
CA ARG A 175 6.05 24.80 -28.39
C ARG A 175 6.85 23.59 -27.94
N GLY A 176 6.35 22.40 -28.21
CA GLY A 176 7.05 21.13 -27.99
C GLY A 176 6.11 19.98 -27.68
N PRO A 177 6.65 18.76 -27.50
CA PRO A 177 5.88 17.65 -26.93
C PRO A 177 5.52 17.97 -25.47
N GLY A 178 4.37 17.48 -25.02
CA GLY A 178 4.00 17.51 -23.61
C GLY A 178 4.81 16.49 -22.79
N VAL A 179 5.00 16.79 -21.51
CA VAL A 179 5.68 15.94 -20.53
C VAL A 179 4.63 15.22 -19.69
N GLN A 180 4.74 13.88 -19.59
CA GLN A 180 3.84 13.10 -18.74
C GLN A 180 4.26 13.20 -17.27
N TYR A 181 3.32 13.57 -16.39
CA TYR A 181 3.53 13.47 -14.95
C TYR A 181 3.25 12.05 -14.46
N ARG A 182 4.26 11.43 -13.83
CA ARG A 182 4.22 10.06 -13.30
C ARG A 182 4.41 9.97 -11.78
N GLY A 183 4.34 11.11 -11.08
CA GLY A 183 4.54 11.21 -9.63
C GLY A 183 3.28 10.96 -8.79
N ILE A 184 3.42 11.17 -7.48
CA ILE A 184 2.36 11.03 -6.48
C ILE A 184 1.23 12.03 -6.75
N ARG A 185 -0.01 11.53 -6.88
CA ARG A 185 -1.16 12.28 -7.42
C ARG A 185 -1.81 13.28 -6.43
N THR A 186 -1.02 13.88 -5.53
CA THR A 186 -1.49 14.90 -4.57
C THR A 186 -1.01 16.30 -4.94
N ALA A 187 -1.75 17.32 -4.54
CA ALA A 187 -1.51 18.71 -4.92
C ALA A 187 -0.09 19.21 -4.56
N PRO A 188 0.50 18.91 -3.39
CA PRO A 188 1.89 19.30 -3.09
C PRO A 188 2.93 18.78 -4.09
N TYR A 189 2.79 17.52 -4.52
CA TYR A 189 3.73 16.88 -5.45
C TYR A 189 3.51 17.36 -6.89
N MET A 190 2.26 17.56 -7.31
CA MET A 190 1.96 18.20 -8.59
C MET A 190 2.48 19.65 -8.63
N ILE A 191 2.29 20.44 -7.57
CA ILE A 191 2.80 21.82 -7.48
C ILE A 191 4.33 21.84 -7.55
N ARG A 192 5.04 20.92 -6.87
CA ARG A 192 6.50 20.78 -6.98
C ARG A 192 6.94 20.47 -8.41
N PHE A 193 6.26 19.58 -9.11
CA PHE A 193 6.54 19.25 -10.52
C PHE A 193 6.31 20.43 -11.46
N LEU A 194 5.18 21.15 -11.32
CA LEU A 194 4.91 22.33 -12.13
C LEU A 194 5.96 23.43 -11.89
N HIS A 195 6.35 23.66 -10.63
CA HIS A 195 7.45 24.57 -10.29
C HIS A 195 8.79 24.11 -10.90
N ALA A 196 9.11 22.82 -10.85
CA ALA A 196 10.32 22.24 -11.43
C ALA A 196 10.36 22.36 -12.97
N PHE A 197 9.21 22.23 -13.64
CA PHE A 197 9.07 22.40 -15.09
C PHE A 197 9.25 23.86 -15.53
N MET A 198 8.70 24.81 -14.77
CA MET A 198 8.89 26.25 -15.03
C MET A 198 10.35 26.68 -14.76
N ASN A 199 10.99 26.09 -13.75
CA ASN A 199 12.36 26.38 -13.34
C ASN A 199 13.30 25.15 -13.45
N PRO A 200 13.59 24.64 -14.67
CA PRO A 200 14.31 23.37 -14.83
C PRO A 200 15.83 23.52 -14.62
N ILE A 201 16.43 24.61 -15.11
CA ILE A 201 17.89 24.84 -15.07
C ILE A 201 18.27 25.89 -14.01
N PHE A 202 19.26 25.57 -13.18
CA PHE A 202 19.96 26.54 -12.33
C PHE A 202 21.09 27.25 -13.09
N ARG A 203 21.26 28.55 -12.88
CA ARG A 203 22.39 29.33 -13.42
C ARG A 203 23.44 29.48 -12.33
N ILE A 204 24.67 29.05 -12.61
CA ILE A 204 25.80 29.10 -11.67
C ILE A 204 26.71 30.26 -12.08
N THR A 205 26.93 31.17 -11.14
CA THR A 205 27.89 32.28 -11.25
C THR A 205 29.11 32.10 -10.34
N ASP A 206 29.00 31.30 -9.27
CA ASP A 206 30.07 31.10 -8.28
C ASP A 206 30.21 29.62 -7.88
N ARG A 207 31.43 29.21 -7.55
CA ARG A 207 31.76 27.84 -7.13
C ARG A 207 31.03 27.42 -5.86
N ASN A 208 30.71 28.34 -4.94
CA ASN A 208 29.96 28.01 -3.73
C ASN A 208 28.50 27.63 -4.04
N GLN A 209 27.89 28.21 -5.07
CA GLN A 209 26.54 27.82 -5.53
C GLN A 209 26.55 26.37 -6.02
N LEU A 210 27.60 25.96 -6.77
CA LEU A 210 27.77 24.58 -7.20
C LEU A 210 27.90 23.60 -6.02
N LEU A 211 28.70 23.95 -5.01
CA LEU A 211 28.86 23.11 -3.81
C LEU A 211 27.55 22.92 -3.03
N ASN A 212 26.68 23.95 -2.99
CA ASN A 212 25.36 23.83 -2.38
C ASN A 212 24.43 22.92 -3.20
N LEU A 213 24.43 23.04 -4.53
CA LEU A 213 23.64 22.15 -5.41
C LEU A 213 24.03 20.67 -5.26
N ILE A 214 25.32 20.35 -5.06
CA ILE A 214 25.79 18.98 -4.83
C ILE A 214 25.30 18.41 -3.48
N VAL A 215 25.04 19.28 -2.50
CA VAL A 215 24.47 18.88 -1.20
C VAL A 215 22.95 18.70 -1.29
N ASP A 216 22.26 19.68 -1.88
CA ASP A 216 20.79 19.75 -1.92
C ASP A 216 20.17 18.69 -2.85
N TYR A 217 20.87 18.28 -3.91
CA TYR A 217 20.43 17.30 -4.89
C TYR A 217 21.28 16.02 -4.84
N ASP A 218 20.77 14.92 -5.39
CA ASP A 218 21.47 13.62 -5.32
C ASP A 218 22.44 13.42 -6.50
N ALA A 219 22.23 14.14 -7.59
CA ALA A 219 23.20 14.31 -8.68
C ALA A 219 23.01 15.67 -9.37
N VAL A 220 24.08 16.22 -9.92
CA VAL A 220 24.06 17.52 -10.64
C VAL A 220 24.65 17.38 -12.04
N VAL A 221 23.87 17.67 -13.06
CA VAL A 221 24.33 17.76 -14.46
C VAL A 221 24.69 19.20 -14.78
N ILE A 222 25.98 19.47 -14.98
CA ILE A 222 26.47 20.77 -15.43
C ILE A 222 26.58 20.76 -16.95
N GLY A 223 25.94 21.71 -17.61
CA GLY A 223 26.15 22.01 -19.02
C GLY A 223 27.04 23.23 -19.21
N TYR A 224 28.07 23.10 -20.04
CA TYR A 224 28.97 24.17 -20.46
C TYR A 224 28.62 24.57 -21.89
N PHE A 225 28.32 25.85 -22.10
CA PHE A 225 27.90 26.39 -23.39
C PHE A 225 28.59 27.72 -23.64
N ASN A 226 28.90 27.96 -24.91
CA ASN A 226 29.38 29.27 -25.35
C ASN A 226 28.17 30.20 -25.58
N PHE A 227 28.07 31.28 -24.79
CA PHE A 227 26.96 32.24 -24.81
C PHE A 227 27.23 33.48 -25.68
N ILE A 228 28.03 33.36 -26.74
CA ILE A 228 28.21 34.43 -27.73
C ILE A 228 26.94 34.58 -28.59
N GLY A 229 26.13 35.59 -28.27
CA GLY A 229 25.07 36.11 -29.14
C GLY A 229 23.64 36.01 -28.61
N LEU A 230 22.79 36.94 -29.03
CA LEU A 230 21.46 37.22 -28.47
C LEU A 230 20.35 36.18 -28.75
N LYS A 231 20.56 35.16 -29.62
CA LYS A 231 19.45 34.29 -30.07
C LYS A 231 19.65 32.78 -30.14
N ASN A 232 20.87 32.22 -30.14
CA ASN A 232 21.07 30.75 -30.10
C ASN A 232 22.49 30.39 -29.63
N SER A 233 22.63 29.87 -28.41
CA SER A 233 23.82 29.10 -28.04
C SER A 233 23.66 27.64 -28.51
N PRO A 234 24.63 27.07 -29.25
CA PRO A 234 24.52 25.72 -29.78
C PRO A 234 24.43 24.69 -28.64
N GLY A 235 23.55 23.69 -28.80
CA GLY A 235 23.35 22.64 -27.80
C GLY A 235 22.50 23.00 -26.57
N TYR A 236 22.37 24.28 -26.20
CA TYR A 236 21.63 24.71 -25.00
C TYR A 236 20.14 24.34 -25.03
N ASN A 237 19.47 24.53 -26.19
CA ASN A 237 18.06 24.14 -26.36
C ASN A 237 17.85 22.62 -26.17
N VAL A 238 18.79 21.80 -26.63
CA VAL A 238 18.74 20.34 -26.40
C VAL A 238 18.89 20.03 -24.92
N PHE A 239 19.80 20.71 -24.22
CA PHE A 239 20.01 20.55 -22.78
C PHE A 239 18.79 20.99 -21.95
N TYR A 240 18.17 22.12 -22.30
CA TYR A 240 16.91 22.59 -21.70
C TYR A 240 15.75 21.60 -21.91
N LYS A 241 15.57 21.08 -23.14
CA LYS A 241 14.61 20.00 -23.42
C LYS A 241 14.90 18.73 -22.64
N THR A 242 16.19 18.41 -22.42
CA THR A 242 16.62 17.26 -21.61
C THR A 242 16.23 17.44 -20.14
N ALA A 243 16.48 18.63 -19.57
CA ALA A 243 16.14 18.98 -18.19
C ALA A 243 14.62 19.01 -17.92
N ILE A 244 13.82 19.30 -18.95
CA ILE A 244 12.36 19.17 -18.90
C ILE A 244 11.93 17.71 -19.03
N LYS A 245 12.46 16.96 -20.01
CA LYS A 245 12.08 15.56 -20.25
C LYS A 245 12.52 14.60 -19.14
N SER A 246 13.58 14.93 -18.39
CA SER A 246 13.96 14.16 -17.19
C SER A 246 12.86 14.12 -16.13
N LEU A 247 11.99 15.13 -16.07
CA LEU A 247 10.88 15.19 -15.11
C LEU A 247 9.80 14.12 -15.34
N GLU A 248 9.78 13.44 -16.50
CA GLU A 248 8.93 12.26 -16.74
C GLU A 248 9.38 11.04 -15.91
N ARG A 249 10.69 10.94 -15.63
CA ARG A 249 11.29 9.86 -14.83
C ARG A 249 11.53 10.28 -13.38
N ASP A 250 11.89 11.54 -13.16
CA ASP A 250 12.12 12.15 -11.85
C ASP A 250 11.17 13.36 -11.64
N PRO A 251 9.91 13.12 -11.26
CA PRO A 251 8.94 14.19 -11.02
C PRO A 251 9.27 15.05 -9.79
N ASN A 252 10.21 14.63 -8.94
CA ASN A 252 10.59 15.37 -7.73
C ASN A 252 11.81 16.28 -7.94
N LYS A 253 12.51 16.18 -9.07
CA LYS A 253 13.77 16.89 -9.33
C LYS A 253 14.81 16.60 -8.23
N GLU A 254 15.13 15.32 -8.05
CA GLU A 254 16.29 14.83 -7.30
C GLU A 254 17.59 14.99 -8.11
N LEU A 255 17.47 14.99 -9.45
CA LEU A 255 18.52 15.38 -10.40
C LEU A 255 18.43 16.88 -10.72
N ALA A 256 19.47 17.65 -10.41
CA ALA A 256 19.56 19.06 -10.81
C ALA A 256 20.27 19.23 -12.15
N PHE A 257 19.69 20.04 -13.04
CA PHE A 257 20.39 20.56 -14.21
C PHE A 257 20.87 21.98 -13.92
N ALA A 258 22.15 22.23 -14.19
CA ALA A 258 22.78 23.52 -13.95
C ALA A 258 23.64 23.93 -15.16
N VAL A 259 23.85 25.23 -15.31
CA VAL A 259 24.59 25.83 -16.41
C VAL A 259 25.51 26.92 -15.86
N VAL A 260 26.79 26.83 -16.20
CA VAL A 260 27.77 27.87 -15.86
C VAL A 260 27.61 29.01 -16.86
N THR A 261 27.34 30.22 -16.36
CA THR A 261 27.19 31.43 -17.18
C THR A 261 28.40 32.37 -17.09
N ASP A 262 29.41 32.00 -16.31
CA ASP A 262 30.68 32.71 -16.14
C ASP A 262 31.51 32.65 -17.43
N THR A 263 31.98 33.80 -17.92
CA THR A 263 32.85 33.91 -19.10
C THR A 263 34.23 33.29 -18.89
N SER A 264 34.64 33.04 -17.64
CA SER A 264 35.89 32.36 -17.26
C SER A 264 35.73 30.85 -17.00
N ALA A 265 34.67 30.23 -17.55
CA ALA A 265 34.42 28.80 -17.40
C ALA A 265 35.58 27.90 -17.91
N GLU A 266 36.26 28.32 -18.99
CA GLU A 266 37.40 27.60 -19.58
C GLU A 266 38.56 27.45 -18.58
N SER A 267 38.95 28.53 -17.92
CA SER A 267 40.03 28.55 -16.92
C SER A 267 39.63 27.95 -15.58
N ASN A 268 38.38 28.16 -15.14
CA ASN A 268 37.95 27.78 -13.79
C ASN A 268 37.49 26.31 -13.67
N TYR A 269 37.05 25.69 -14.77
CA TYR A 269 36.52 24.32 -14.76
C TYR A 269 37.26 23.35 -15.71
N GLY A 270 38.27 23.84 -16.44
CA GLY A 270 39.12 23.05 -17.33
C GLY A 270 38.34 22.45 -18.50
N VAL A 271 37.55 23.28 -19.19
CA VAL A 271 36.68 22.86 -20.29
C VAL A 271 37.11 23.59 -21.56
N THR A 272 37.55 22.82 -22.57
CA THR A 272 38.05 23.34 -23.85
C THR A 272 37.09 23.13 -25.02
N GLU A 273 36.03 22.32 -24.83
CA GLU A 273 35.08 21.93 -25.88
C GLU A 273 33.64 22.30 -25.50
N PHE A 274 32.90 22.82 -26.48
CA PHE A 274 31.51 23.25 -26.34
C PHE A 274 30.65 22.76 -27.52
N PRO A 275 29.43 22.26 -27.30
CA PRO A 275 28.79 22.04 -26.00
C PRO A 275 29.38 20.82 -25.28
N SER A 276 29.50 20.89 -23.96
CA SER A 276 29.92 19.75 -23.14
C SER A 276 29.09 19.66 -21.85
N ALA A 277 29.00 18.46 -21.28
CA ALA A 277 28.28 18.23 -20.03
C ALA A 277 29.13 17.38 -19.07
N ARG A 278 28.96 17.63 -17.76
CA ARG A 278 29.60 16.87 -16.68
C ARG A 278 28.54 16.49 -15.65
N LEU A 279 28.40 15.19 -15.37
CA LEU A 279 27.58 14.65 -14.30
C LEU A 279 28.44 14.58 -13.05
N LEU A 280 28.01 15.28 -11.98
CA LEU A 280 28.61 15.18 -10.66
C LEU A 280 27.78 14.26 -9.78
N LEU A 281 28.44 13.25 -9.24
CA LEU A 281 27.92 12.29 -8.27
C LEU A 281 28.60 12.54 -6.91
N TRP A 282 28.27 11.70 -5.92
CA TRP A 282 28.76 11.84 -4.54
C TRP A 282 30.24 11.43 -4.36
N ASN A 283 30.77 10.63 -5.29
CA ASN A 283 32.14 10.07 -5.29
C ASN A 283 32.96 10.44 -6.53
N GLU A 284 32.32 10.63 -7.69
CA GLU A 284 33.00 10.83 -8.98
C GLU A 284 32.37 11.95 -9.83
N SER A 285 33.10 12.35 -10.88
CA SER A 285 32.64 13.32 -11.89
C SER A 285 32.88 12.78 -13.30
N LEU A 286 31.81 12.56 -14.06
CA LEU A 286 31.85 11.98 -15.39
C LEU A 286 31.57 13.04 -16.46
N SER A 287 32.41 13.14 -17.49
CA SER A 287 32.12 13.94 -18.69
C SER A 287 31.25 13.15 -19.67
N TYR A 288 30.41 13.87 -20.42
CA TYR A 288 29.67 13.29 -21.55
C TYR A 288 30.67 12.87 -22.65
N PRO A 289 30.61 11.65 -23.20
CA PRO A 289 31.54 11.22 -24.23
C PRO A 289 31.35 12.00 -25.54
N VAL A 290 32.46 12.50 -26.10
CA VAL A 290 32.48 13.32 -27.33
C VAL A 290 31.95 12.55 -28.55
N GLU A 291 32.11 11.22 -28.57
CA GLU A 291 31.63 10.33 -29.63
C GLU A 291 30.09 10.25 -29.73
N ASN A 292 29.35 10.59 -28.67
CA ASN A 292 27.91 10.44 -28.62
C ASN A 292 27.17 11.67 -29.16
N GLU A 293 26.12 11.45 -29.97
CA GLU A 293 25.28 12.52 -30.50
C GLU A 293 24.68 13.41 -29.40
N TRP A 294 24.74 14.74 -29.58
CA TRP A 294 24.13 15.72 -28.66
C TRP A 294 22.60 15.80 -28.86
N LYS A 295 21.89 14.75 -28.43
CA LYS A 295 20.42 14.64 -28.45
C LYS A 295 19.88 14.37 -27.04
N SER A 296 18.65 14.80 -26.76
CA SER A 296 18.04 14.66 -25.42
C SER A 296 17.93 13.22 -24.95
N ASP A 297 17.60 12.29 -25.85
CA ASP A 297 17.49 10.86 -25.50
C ASP A 297 18.85 10.22 -25.20
N SER A 298 19.91 10.62 -25.91
CA SER A 298 21.29 10.19 -25.65
C SER A 298 21.77 10.68 -24.28
N LEU A 299 21.51 11.95 -23.94
CA LEU A 299 21.83 12.53 -22.64
C LEU A 299 21.07 11.83 -21.51
N LEU A 300 19.75 11.59 -21.66
CA LEU A 300 18.94 10.88 -20.66
C LEU A 300 19.39 9.42 -20.49
N LYS A 301 19.80 8.74 -21.56
CA LYS A 301 20.34 7.37 -21.51
C LYS A 301 21.68 7.32 -20.78
N TRP A 302 22.58 8.27 -21.05
CA TRP A 302 23.87 8.40 -20.35
C TRP A 302 23.68 8.66 -18.85
N ILE A 303 22.90 9.69 -18.49
CA ILE A 303 22.57 10.00 -17.09
C ILE A 303 21.96 8.78 -16.41
N GLY A 304 20.96 8.16 -17.05
CA GLY A 304 20.22 7.03 -16.50
C GLY A 304 21.01 5.73 -16.36
N GLY A 305 22.18 5.61 -17.01
CA GLY A 305 23.10 4.47 -16.88
C GLY A 305 24.28 4.71 -15.94
N ALA A 306 24.66 5.98 -15.70
CA ALA A 306 25.74 6.37 -14.81
C ALA A 306 25.29 6.68 -13.36
N LEU A 307 24.00 6.98 -13.17
CA LEU A 307 23.46 7.41 -11.88
C LEU A 307 23.47 6.27 -10.85
N HIS A 308 24.35 6.39 -9.85
CA HIS A 308 24.40 5.56 -8.66
C HIS A 308 24.50 6.46 -7.41
N GLN A 309 23.88 6.04 -6.31
CA GLN A 309 23.68 6.88 -5.12
C GLN A 309 24.05 6.12 -3.85
N ALA A 310 24.67 6.80 -2.88
CA ALA A 310 24.91 6.27 -1.54
C ALA A 310 23.63 6.17 -0.68
N THR A 311 22.61 6.97 -0.99
CA THR A 311 21.28 6.93 -0.36
C THR A 311 20.23 7.26 -1.40
N LEU A 312 19.12 6.54 -1.42
CA LEU A 312 18.05 6.70 -2.41
C LEU A 312 16.72 7.08 -1.75
N TRP A 313 15.98 8.00 -2.39
CA TRP A 313 14.55 8.19 -2.14
C TRP A 313 13.72 7.21 -2.98
N LEU A 314 13.06 6.24 -2.34
CA LEU A 314 12.21 5.29 -3.04
C LEU A 314 10.73 5.71 -2.98
N GLN A 315 10.12 5.82 -4.15
CA GLN A 315 8.68 6.05 -4.31
C GLN A 315 8.05 4.86 -5.05
N PRO A 316 7.49 3.86 -4.34
CA PRO A 316 6.72 2.81 -4.99
C PRO A 316 5.43 3.39 -5.62
N PRO A 317 4.98 2.89 -6.77
CA PRO A 317 3.87 3.46 -7.55
C PRO A 317 2.47 3.25 -6.94
N GLY A 318 2.36 2.88 -5.66
CA GLY A 318 1.08 2.59 -4.98
C GLY A 318 0.36 1.31 -5.42
N THR A 319 0.76 0.70 -6.53
CA THR A 319 0.25 -0.57 -7.06
C THR A 319 1.22 -1.72 -6.77
N LYS A 320 0.77 -2.98 -7.00
CA LYS A 320 1.64 -4.16 -6.97
C LYS A 320 2.84 -3.93 -7.89
N SER A 321 4.03 -3.80 -7.31
CA SER A 321 5.23 -3.36 -8.02
C SER A 321 6.47 -4.11 -7.53
N LEU A 322 7.37 -4.39 -8.47
CA LEU A 322 8.65 -5.04 -8.19
C LEU A 322 9.78 -4.02 -7.91
N THR A 323 9.44 -2.78 -7.54
CA THR A 323 10.40 -1.68 -7.33
C THR A 323 11.32 -1.89 -6.13
N LEU A 324 10.85 -2.61 -5.10
CA LEU A 324 11.66 -3.02 -3.95
C LEU A 324 12.51 -4.27 -4.21
N ALA A 325 12.10 -5.10 -5.18
CA ALA A 325 12.70 -6.39 -5.44
C ALA A 325 14.20 -6.39 -5.85
N PRO A 326 14.75 -5.42 -6.63
CA PRO A 326 16.18 -5.41 -6.91
C PRO A 326 17.00 -5.16 -5.63
N TYR A 327 16.65 -4.14 -4.83
CA TYR A 327 17.38 -3.78 -3.61
C TYR A 327 17.39 -4.92 -2.57
N LEU A 328 16.29 -5.66 -2.45
CA LEU A 328 16.18 -6.85 -1.58
C LEU A 328 16.80 -8.12 -2.18
N LYS A 329 17.22 -8.12 -3.45
CA LYS A 329 18.03 -9.20 -4.04
C LYS A 329 19.52 -8.94 -3.87
N ASP A 330 19.92 -7.67 -3.94
CA ASP A 330 21.33 -7.26 -3.87
C ASP A 330 21.90 -7.39 -2.45
N GLY A 331 21.08 -7.28 -1.40
CA GLY A 331 21.52 -7.49 -0.02
C GLY A 331 20.55 -6.97 1.06
N PRO A 332 21.03 -6.78 2.29
CA PRO A 332 20.24 -6.20 3.37
C PRO A 332 19.98 -4.70 3.14
N VAL A 333 18.78 -4.26 3.48
CA VAL A 333 18.31 -2.88 3.24
C VAL A 333 17.94 -2.21 4.56
N LEU A 334 18.45 -1.00 4.78
CA LEU A 334 18.01 -0.11 5.85
C LEU A 334 16.98 0.87 5.29
N PHE A 335 15.76 0.79 5.79
CA PHE A 335 14.67 1.70 5.50
C PHE A 335 14.61 2.81 6.55
N LEU A 336 14.68 4.07 6.09
CA LEU A 336 14.30 5.27 6.84
C LEU A 336 12.90 5.69 6.39
N PHE A 337 11.90 5.45 7.23
CA PHE A 337 10.58 6.05 7.07
C PHE A 337 10.62 7.45 7.67
N THR A 338 10.34 8.49 6.88
CA THR A 338 10.38 9.90 7.32
C THR A 338 9.41 10.72 6.47
N PRO A 339 8.72 11.74 7.02
CA PRO A 339 7.76 12.52 6.24
C PRO A 339 8.47 13.34 5.17
N ARG A 340 8.03 13.22 3.91
CA ARG A 340 8.53 14.06 2.81
C ARG A 340 7.57 15.23 2.57
N ASN A 341 8.09 16.46 2.70
CA ASN A 341 7.37 17.66 2.27
C ASN A 341 7.92 18.13 0.92
N PRO A 342 7.12 18.11 -0.18
CA PRO A 342 7.56 18.57 -1.49
C PRO A 342 8.03 20.03 -1.54
N PHE A 343 7.51 20.89 -0.67
CA PHE A 343 7.83 22.32 -0.63
C PHE A 343 9.10 22.66 0.14
N HIS A 344 9.61 21.75 0.96
CA HIS A 344 10.85 21.96 1.70
C HIS A 344 12.02 21.35 0.93
N GLN A 345 13.01 22.18 0.61
CA GLN A 345 14.26 21.74 -0.02
C GLN A 345 15.07 20.84 0.93
N TYR A 346 15.04 21.14 2.23
CA TYR A 346 15.81 20.45 3.25
C TYR A 346 14.94 19.47 4.06
N ASN A 347 15.33 18.20 4.13
CA ASN A 347 14.79 17.20 5.06
C ASN A 347 15.90 16.76 6.03
N TYR A 348 15.70 16.98 7.32
CA TYR A 348 16.72 16.71 8.34
C TYR A 348 17.15 15.25 8.40
N TYR A 349 16.19 14.32 8.42
CA TYR A 349 16.48 12.90 8.59
C TYR A 349 17.07 12.29 7.31
N TYR A 350 16.63 12.72 6.13
CA TYR A 350 17.26 12.30 4.88
C TYR A 350 18.70 12.80 4.77
N ASN A 351 18.98 14.07 5.08
CA ASN A 351 20.33 14.60 5.02
C ASN A 351 21.26 14.01 6.11
N LEU A 352 20.70 13.59 7.25
CA LEU A 352 21.41 12.77 8.24
C LEU A 352 21.79 11.39 7.65
N LEU A 353 20.86 10.72 6.98
CA LEU A 353 21.12 9.43 6.32
C LEU A 353 22.14 9.58 5.18
N LYS A 354 22.01 10.62 4.33
CA LYS A 354 22.94 10.94 3.24
C LYS A 354 24.36 11.13 3.74
N ALA A 355 24.54 11.86 4.84
CA ALA A 355 25.86 12.01 5.48
C ALA A 355 26.43 10.68 5.99
N ILE A 356 25.60 9.84 6.63
CA ILE A 356 26.03 8.52 7.13
C ILE A 356 26.33 7.55 5.97
N GLY A 357 25.54 7.55 4.90
CA GLY A 357 25.75 6.68 3.73
C GLY A 357 27.00 7.03 2.94
N VAL A 358 27.22 8.32 2.71
CA VAL A 358 28.45 8.82 2.11
C VAL A 358 29.69 8.49 2.97
N GLN A 359 29.58 8.45 4.30
CA GLN A 359 30.63 7.91 5.18
C GLN A 359 30.78 6.38 5.06
N TYR A 360 29.66 5.64 5.05
CA TYR A 360 29.61 4.17 5.03
C TYR A 360 30.31 3.57 3.80
N TYR A 361 30.13 4.17 2.62
CA TYR A 361 30.81 3.74 1.39
C TYR A 361 32.22 4.33 1.20
N ASN A 362 32.71 5.20 2.09
CA ASN A 362 34.03 5.84 1.97
C ASN A 362 35.19 4.96 2.47
N CYS A 363 35.32 3.75 1.93
CA CYS A 363 36.38 2.81 2.32
C CYS A 363 37.79 3.25 1.92
N GLY A 364 37.93 4.16 0.94
CA GLY A 364 39.20 4.76 0.51
C GLY A 364 39.60 6.03 1.28
N ASP A 365 38.84 6.39 2.33
CA ASP A 365 39.14 7.48 3.26
C ASP A 365 39.30 8.88 2.61
N ASN A 366 38.65 9.08 1.46
CA ASN A 366 38.81 10.18 0.52
C ASN A 366 38.47 11.56 1.13
N LEU A 367 39.38 12.52 0.96
CA LEU A 367 39.27 13.90 1.45
C LEU A 367 38.09 14.68 0.85
N MET A 368 37.76 14.46 -0.43
CA MET A 368 36.62 15.13 -1.07
C MET A 368 35.30 14.72 -0.40
N ILE A 369 35.15 13.44 -0.11
CA ILE A 369 33.99 12.89 0.61
C ILE A 369 33.91 13.45 2.03
N LYS A 370 35.03 13.51 2.76
CA LYS A 370 35.10 14.13 4.10
C LYS A 370 34.67 15.61 4.07
N ASN A 371 35.02 16.35 3.02
CA ASN A 371 34.59 17.74 2.86
C ASN A 371 33.08 17.87 2.59
N ILE A 372 32.49 16.99 1.75
CA ILE A 372 31.04 16.93 1.52
C ILE A 372 30.29 16.64 2.83
N VAL A 373 30.78 15.67 3.60
CA VAL A 373 30.26 15.31 4.94
C VAL A 373 30.33 16.49 5.91
N ASN A 374 31.49 17.16 6.00
CA ASN A 374 31.64 18.33 6.87
C ASN A 374 30.70 19.49 6.47
N HIS A 375 30.50 19.71 5.16
CA HIS A 375 29.55 20.71 4.66
C HIS A 375 28.11 20.33 5.04
N LEU A 376 27.68 19.10 4.72
CA LEU A 376 26.39 18.53 5.14
C LEU A 376 26.14 18.74 6.64
N GLU A 377 27.11 18.41 7.50
CA GLU A 377 26.99 18.55 8.94
C GLU A 377 26.87 20.02 9.39
N SER A 378 27.57 20.95 8.74
CA SER A 378 27.52 22.39 9.03
C SER A 378 26.22 23.08 8.60
N VAL A 379 25.56 22.54 7.56
CA VAL A 379 24.31 23.08 7.01
C VAL A 379 23.12 22.76 7.92
N ARG A 380 23.09 21.59 8.57
CA ARG A 380 21.95 21.14 9.41
C ARG A 380 21.45 22.16 10.46
N PRO A 381 22.32 22.77 11.31
CA PRO A 381 21.86 23.77 12.27
C PRO A 381 21.46 25.09 11.62
N ARG A 382 22.09 25.46 10.48
CA ARG A 382 21.82 26.71 9.76
C ARG A 382 20.43 26.70 9.11
N GLU A 383 20.03 25.60 8.48
CA GLU A 383 18.72 25.49 7.82
C GLU A 383 17.55 25.59 8.81
N LYS A 384 17.72 25.13 10.06
CA LYS A 384 16.71 25.32 11.12
C LYS A 384 16.50 26.81 11.45
N ALA A 385 17.59 27.57 11.59
CA ALA A 385 17.51 29.01 11.85
C ALA A 385 16.93 29.77 10.65
N LYS A 386 17.43 29.48 9.44
CA LYS A 386 16.98 30.05 8.16
C LYS A 386 15.49 29.78 7.88
N HIS A 387 14.99 28.58 8.17
CA HIS A 387 13.55 28.30 8.05
C HIS A 387 12.73 29.16 9.00
N TYR A 388 13.14 29.27 10.27
CA TYR A 388 12.44 30.09 11.26
C TYR A 388 12.45 31.59 10.88
N GLU A 389 13.58 32.09 10.38
CA GLU A 389 13.73 33.45 9.89
C GLU A 389 12.86 33.74 8.66
N LYS A 390 12.90 32.89 7.62
CA LYS A 390 12.02 33.00 6.45
C LYS A 390 10.54 32.94 6.86
N SER A 391 10.16 32.01 7.74
CA SER A 391 8.78 31.91 8.25
C SER A 391 8.33 33.21 8.94
N LYS A 392 9.18 33.79 9.80
CA LYS A 392 8.93 35.10 10.45
C LYS A 392 8.84 36.26 9.45
N GLN A 393 9.65 36.24 8.39
CA GLN A 393 9.58 37.23 7.30
C GLN A 393 8.25 37.11 6.54
N CYS A 394 7.82 35.90 6.19
CA CYS A 394 6.57 35.64 5.48
C CYS A 394 5.33 36.05 6.29
N MET A 395 5.30 35.80 7.61
CA MET A 395 4.21 36.25 8.47
C MET A 395 4.06 37.78 8.45
N ARG A 396 5.17 38.53 8.53
CA ARG A 396 5.16 40.01 8.44
C ARG A 396 4.61 40.53 7.10
N LEU A 397 4.81 39.80 6.00
CA LEU A 397 4.27 40.17 4.68
C LEU A 397 2.76 39.93 4.59
N LEU A 398 2.25 38.85 5.20
CA LEU A 398 0.80 38.60 5.30
C LEU A 398 0.10 39.71 6.07
N ASP A 399 0.67 40.15 7.20
CA ASP A 399 0.11 41.22 8.02
C ASP A 399 0.06 42.56 7.27
N ARG A 400 1.12 42.91 6.52
CA ARG A 400 1.12 44.09 5.62
C ARG A 400 0.01 44.03 4.57
N ASN A 401 -0.20 42.87 3.94
CA ASN A 401 -1.24 42.70 2.92
C ASN A 401 -2.65 42.82 3.52
N ARG A 402 -2.89 42.36 4.76
CA ARG A 402 -4.18 42.54 5.46
C ARG A 402 -4.50 44.01 5.70
N VAL A 403 -3.50 44.82 6.05
CA VAL A 403 -3.65 46.28 6.21
C VAL A 403 -3.92 46.96 4.85
N GLN A 404 -3.28 46.51 3.77
CA GLN A 404 -3.52 47.05 2.43
C GLN A 404 -4.87 46.65 1.81
N GLN A 405 -5.44 45.48 2.16
CA GLN A 405 -6.77 45.05 1.69
C GLN A 405 -7.94 45.86 2.27
N LEU A 406 -7.71 46.63 3.34
CA LEU A 406 -8.69 47.60 3.87
C LEU A 406 -8.81 48.87 3.00
N VAL A 407 -7.92 49.05 2.02
CA VAL A 407 -8.03 50.10 1.00
C VAL A 407 -8.60 49.48 -0.29
N PRO A 408 -9.81 49.87 -0.74
CA PRO A 408 -10.42 49.24 -1.90
C PRO A 408 -9.71 49.66 -3.20
N LYS A 409 -8.91 48.75 -3.77
CA LYS A 409 -8.39 48.91 -5.13
C LYS A 409 -9.49 48.61 -6.14
N MET A 410 -10.19 49.64 -6.62
CA MET A 410 -10.93 49.56 -7.89
C MET A 410 -9.94 49.38 -9.05
N SER A 411 -10.18 48.36 -9.87
CA SER A 411 -9.53 48.20 -11.17
C SER A 411 -10.57 48.39 -12.28
N ILE A 412 -10.60 49.58 -12.88
CA ILE A 412 -11.29 49.77 -14.15
C ILE A 412 -10.46 49.06 -15.22
N THR A 413 -11.12 48.29 -16.08
CA THR A 413 -10.46 47.65 -17.23
C THR A 413 -11.22 48.02 -18.48
N ASP A 414 -10.67 48.98 -19.23
CA ASP A 414 -11.21 49.34 -20.53
C ASP A 414 -11.17 48.13 -21.47
N ARG A 415 -12.31 47.85 -22.08
CA ARG A 415 -12.41 46.87 -23.16
C ARG A 415 -12.92 47.57 -24.41
N GLN A 416 -12.05 47.70 -25.40
CA GLN A 416 -12.46 48.06 -26.75
C GLN A 416 -13.46 47.02 -27.28
N TRP A 417 -14.61 47.48 -27.73
CA TRP A 417 -15.65 46.64 -28.30
C TRP A 417 -15.37 46.37 -29.79
N ILE A 418 -15.45 45.10 -30.20
CA ILE A 418 -15.62 44.70 -31.59
C ILE A 418 -16.88 43.84 -31.67
N ASN A 419 -17.84 44.25 -32.51
CA ASN A 419 -19.13 43.58 -32.66
C ASN A 419 -19.00 42.21 -33.35
N SER A 420 -19.17 41.12 -32.58
CA SER A 420 -19.79 39.88 -33.04
C SER A 420 -20.24 39.01 -31.84
N SER A 421 -21.27 38.19 -32.04
CA SER A 421 -22.08 37.57 -30.97
C SER A 421 -21.31 36.69 -29.96
N CYS A 422 -21.50 36.96 -28.66
CA CYS A 422 -20.68 36.42 -27.55
C CYS A 422 -20.79 34.90 -27.26
N CYS A 423 -21.69 34.13 -27.89
CA CYS A 423 -21.82 32.67 -27.64
C CYS A 423 -21.96 31.77 -28.89
N SER A 424 -21.66 32.24 -30.11
CA SER A 424 -21.83 31.40 -31.33
C SER A 424 -20.76 30.32 -31.54
N GLN A 425 -19.64 30.35 -30.80
CA GLN A 425 -18.55 29.36 -30.91
C GLN A 425 -18.14 28.71 -29.56
N ILE A 426 -18.91 28.90 -28.48
CA ILE A 426 -18.56 28.38 -27.16
C ILE A 426 -19.19 27.00 -26.92
N LEU A 427 -18.43 25.94 -27.23
CA LEU A 427 -18.69 24.61 -26.69
C LEU A 427 -18.34 24.58 -25.18
N THR A 428 -19.33 24.22 -24.37
CA THR A 428 -19.31 23.92 -22.92
C THR A 428 -19.43 25.08 -21.90
N ASN A 429 -20.40 24.90 -20.98
CA ASN A 429 -20.51 25.35 -19.58
C ASN A 429 -20.25 26.81 -19.15
N LYS A 430 -19.87 27.75 -20.02
CA LYS A 430 -19.76 29.19 -19.67
C LYS A 430 -20.89 30.10 -20.20
N CYS A 431 -21.82 29.57 -21.00
CA CYS A 431 -23.00 30.33 -21.45
C CYS A 431 -24.27 29.85 -20.72
N LEU A 432 -24.36 30.11 -19.41
CA LEU A 432 -25.61 29.96 -18.64
C LEU A 432 -25.66 30.88 -17.42
N MET A 433 -26.47 31.95 -17.55
CA MET A 433 -27.08 32.75 -16.47
C MET A 433 -26.16 33.55 -15.53
N CYS A 434 -26.06 34.87 -15.80
CA CYS A 434 -25.81 35.87 -14.76
C CYS A 434 -26.98 35.90 -13.76
N LYS A 435 -26.92 35.07 -12.71
CA LYS A 435 -27.88 35.08 -11.62
C LYS A 435 -27.39 36.03 -10.52
N LYS A 436 -27.92 37.26 -10.46
CA LYS A 436 -27.64 38.20 -9.35
C LYS A 436 -28.15 37.59 -8.04
N THR A 437 -27.25 37.23 -7.14
CA THR A 437 -27.56 37.07 -5.71
C THR A 437 -27.57 38.44 -5.05
N THR A 438 -28.75 39.00 -4.83
CA THR A 438 -28.94 40.14 -3.93
C THR A 438 -28.77 39.69 -2.48
N SER A 439 -27.59 39.93 -1.92
CA SER A 439 -27.38 39.85 -0.48
C SER A 439 -28.06 41.06 0.19
N VAL A 440 -29.10 40.79 0.97
CA VAL A 440 -29.74 41.78 1.85
C VAL A 440 -28.72 42.26 2.88
N LEU A 441 -28.37 43.55 2.86
CA LEU A 441 -28.08 44.41 4.02
C LEU A 441 -27.50 45.76 3.58
N LEU A 442 -28.36 46.77 3.46
CA LEU A 442 -28.20 48.13 4.00
C LEU A 442 -29.39 48.98 3.54
N LYS A 443 -30.11 49.57 4.50
CA LYS A 443 -31.07 50.64 4.20
C LYS A 443 -30.27 51.92 3.94
N ASN A 444 -30.56 52.59 2.84
CA ASN A 444 -31.15 53.93 2.86
C ASN A 444 -31.66 54.28 1.47
N GLU A 445 -32.66 55.15 1.45
CA GLU A 445 -33.36 55.60 0.25
C GLU A 445 -32.52 56.66 -0.47
N ASP A 446 -32.55 56.65 -1.81
CA ASP A 446 -32.95 57.81 -2.62
C ASP A 446 -33.01 57.39 -4.10
N ALA A 447 -34.15 57.66 -4.74
CA ALA A 447 -34.41 57.34 -6.14
C ALA A 447 -34.58 58.62 -6.95
N VAL A 448 -33.84 58.77 -8.05
CA VAL A 448 -33.83 60.00 -8.87
C VAL A 448 -33.83 59.66 -10.36
N CYS A 449 -34.66 60.41 -11.10
CA CYS A 449 -34.82 60.49 -12.56
C CYS A 449 -35.56 59.37 -13.31
N ALA A 450 -36.65 59.79 -13.97
CA ALA A 450 -37.34 59.10 -15.06
C ALA A 450 -37.48 60.09 -16.24
N ALA A 451 -37.27 59.65 -17.49
CA ALA A 451 -37.65 60.42 -18.68
C ALA A 451 -37.77 59.58 -19.98
N ASN A 452 -39.01 59.47 -20.44
CA ASN A 452 -39.54 59.44 -21.83
C ASN A 452 -38.77 58.78 -23.00
N LEU A 453 -39.42 57.79 -23.64
CA LEU A 453 -39.08 57.24 -24.95
C LEU A 453 -39.53 58.16 -26.09
N ASN A 454 -38.73 58.27 -27.16
CA ASN A 454 -39.20 58.22 -28.57
C ASN A 454 -38.05 58.41 -29.58
N SER A 455 -37.38 57.32 -29.99
CA SER A 455 -36.82 57.17 -31.34
C SER A 455 -36.27 55.75 -31.58
N PHE A 456 -36.08 55.42 -32.87
CA PHE A 456 -35.45 54.20 -33.40
C PHE A 456 -36.25 52.89 -33.39
N HIS A 457 -37.15 52.83 -34.38
CA HIS A 457 -37.71 51.61 -34.96
C HIS A 457 -36.66 50.76 -35.71
N HIS A 458 -37.03 49.47 -35.93
CA HIS A 458 -36.51 48.48 -36.88
C HIS A 458 -35.25 47.67 -36.51
N SER A 459 -35.44 46.39 -36.15
CA SER A 459 -34.91 45.23 -36.92
C SER A 459 -35.31 43.85 -36.32
N CYS A 460 -36.54 43.39 -36.55
CA CYS A 460 -36.93 41.98 -36.37
C CYS A 460 -37.83 41.52 -37.54
N LYS A 461 -37.71 40.25 -37.96
CA LYS A 461 -38.58 39.61 -38.97
C LYS A 461 -39.51 38.57 -38.32
N PRO A 462 -40.71 38.32 -38.86
CA PRO A 462 -41.80 37.66 -38.13
C PRO A 462 -41.80 36.12 -38.27
N THR A 463 -40.66 35.45 -38.10
CA THR A 463 -40.55 33.99 -38.29
C THR A 463 -39.97 33.21 -37.11
N ASP A 464 -39.62 33.89 -36.01
CA ASP A 464 -39.06 33.22 -34.83
C ASP A 464 -40.18 32.78 -33.88
N VAL A 465 -40.59 31.51 -34.00
CA VAL A 465 -41.58 30.89 -33.13
C VAL A 465 -40.92 30.44 -31.82
N PHE A 466 -41.11 31.22 -30.76
CA PHE A 466 -40.75 30.83 -29.40
C PHE A 466 -42.00 30.40 -28.62
N ASN A 467 -42.12 29.11 -28.31
CA ASN A 467 -43.12 28.62 -27.36
C ASN A 467 -42.71 29.05 -25.94
N ILE A 468 -43.44 30.01 -25.38
CA ILE A 468 -43.34 30.42 -23.98
C ILE A 468 -44.37 29.63 -23.17
N PRO A 469 -44.01 28.98 -22.05
CA PRO A 469 -45.00 28.46 -21.11
C PRO A 469 -45.65 29.63 -20.38
N THR A 470 -46.88 29.97 -20.77
CA THR A 470 -47.68 30.98 -20.10
C THR A 470 -48.00 30.56 -18.66
N LYS A 471 -47.76 31.47 -17.72
CA LYS A 471 -48.62 31.63 -16.54
C LYS A 471 -49.15 33.06 -16.54
N GLU A 472 -50.42 33.17 -16.19
CA GLU A 472 -51.22 34.38 -16.26
C GLU A 472 -50.75 35.41 -15.22
N GLY A 473 -50.98 36.69 -15.50
CA GLY A 473 -50.86 37.75 -14.50
C GLY A 473 -49.98 38.93 -14.92
N GLU A 474 -50.60 39.87 -15.63
CA GLU A 474 -50.26 41.29 -15.73
C GLU A 474 -49.05 41.70 -16.59
N GLU A 475 -49.36 42.60 -17.52
CA GLU A 475 -48.48 43.23 -18.49
C GLU A 475 -47.76 44.42 -17.83
N HIS A 476 -46.46 44.59 -18.10
CA HIS A 476 -45.96 45.78 -18.79
C HIS A 476 -44.48 45.63 -19.18
N GLU A 477 -44.03 46.50 -20.08
CA GLU A 477 -42.95 46.20 -21.02
C GLU A 477 -41.56 46.74 -20.66
N LYS A 478 -40.55 46.11 -21.30
CA LYS A 478 -39.27 46.65 -21.80
C LYS A 478 -38.14 47.03 -20.82
N ASN A 479 -36.95 46.61 -21.24
CA ASN A 479 -35.61 47.05 -20.81
C ASN A 479 -35.39 48.54 -21.21
N GLU A 480 -34.29 49.25 -20.96
CA GLU A 480 -32.87 48.90 -20.79
C GLU A 480 -32.10 50.19 -20.43
N PHE A 481 -30.96 50.14 -19.73
CA PHE A 481 -29.98 51.25 -19.78
C PHE A 481 -28.54 50.78 -19.57
N CYS A 482 -27.68 51.07 -20.54
CA CYS A 482 -26.24 51.22 -20.36
C CYS A 482 -25.94 52.70 -20.11
N CYS A 483 -25.01 52.99 -19.18
CA CYS A 483 -24.54 54.35 -18.95
C CYS A 483 -23.49 54.73 -20.00
N GLU A 484 -23.52 55.96 -20.52
CA GLU A 484 -22.29 56.64 -20.94
C GLU A 484 -22.41 58.18 -20.84
N ASN A 485 -21.43 58.74 -20.11
CA ASN A 485 -20.81 60.08 -20.17
C ASN A 485 -21.63 61.39 -20.05
N TYR A 486 -21.15 62.24 -19.12
CA TYR A 486 -20.86 63.64 -19.41
C TYR A 486 -19.60 64.09 -18.62
N ASP A 487 -18.81 65.00 -19.21
CA ASP A 487 -17.50 65.42 -18.73
C ASP A 487 -17.48 66.14 -17.37
N MET A 488 -16.40 65.94 -16.62
CA MET A 488 -15.77 66.99 -15.81
C MET A 488 -14.25 66.84 -15.90
N MET A 489 -13.61 67.91 -16.37
CA MET A 489 -12.17 67.99 -16.65
C MET A 489 -11.40 68.28 -15.37
N GLU A 490 -10.70 67.28 -14.84
CA GLU A 490 -9.57 67.43 -13.91
C GLU A 490 -8.37 66.66 -14.46
N ASP A 491 -7.16 67.10 -14.11
CA ASP A 491 -5.94 66.88 -14.87
C ASP A 491 -5.63 65.41 -15.21
N LEU A 492 -5.42 65.14 -16.50
CA LEU A 492 -4.69 63.94 -16.93
C LEU A 492 -3.23 64.07 -16.49
N GLU A 493 -2.89 63.47 -15.34
CA GLU A 493 -1.54 62.97 -15.14
C GLU A 493 -1.27 61.90 -16.21
N THR A 494 -0.58 62.31 -17.29
CA THR A 494 -0.08 61.39 -18.30
C THR A 494 0.73 60.29 -17.63
N SER A 495 0.55 59.05 -18.07
CA SER A 495 1.16 57.85 -17.49
C SER A 495 2.68 57.77 -17.67
N THR A 496 3.42 58.67 -17.03
CA THR A 496 4.81 58.41 -16.63
C THR A 496 4.76 57.42 -15.48
N LEU A 497 5.20 56.18 -15.72
CA LEU A 497 5.31 55.15 -14.71
C LEU A 497 6.17 55.65 -13.55
N THR A 498 5.53 56.00 -12.43
CA THR A 498 6.22 56.14 -11.15
C THR A 498 6.75 54.76 -10.73
N GLU A 499 7.91 54.73 -10.07
CA GLU A 499 8.65 53.49 -9.76
C GLU A 499 7.81 52.45 -8.98
N GLU A 500 6.75 52.89 -8.29
CA GLU A 500 5.85 52.03 -7.52
C GLU A 500 4.84 51.23 -8.35
N ASN A 501 4.58 51.63 -9.61
CA ASN A 501 3.55 51.02 -10.47
C ASN A 501 4.09 50.14 -11.61
N ASP A 502 5.40 50.14 -11.88
CA ASP A 502 5.99 49.25 -12.89
C ASP A 502 6.34 47.85 -12.31
N LEU A 503 5.59 46.85 -12.78
CA LEU A 503 5.73 45.44 -12.45
C LEU A 503 7.07 44.82 -12.90
N GLN A 504 7.83 45.49 -13.78
CA GLN A 504 9.12 45.00 -14.29
C GLN A 504 10.33 45.59 -13.54
N THR A 505 10.13 46.49 -12.57
CA THR A 505 11.23 47.01 -11.75
C THR A 505 11.93 45.89 -10.96
N PRO A 506 13.27 45.97 -10.73
CA PRO A 506 13.99 44.98 -9.94
C PRO A 506 13.42 44.78 -8.53
N ASN A 507 12.90 45.86 -7.93
CA ASN A 507 12.26 45.83 -6.63
C ASN A 507 10.92 45.07 -6.67
N ALA A 508 10.02 45.38 -7.62
CA ALA A 508 8.76 44.66 -7.78
C ALA A 508 8.97 43.17 -8.10
N LEU A 509 9.98 42.83 -8.90
CA LEU A 509 10.36 41.46 -9.21
C LEU A 509 10.89 40.71 -7.97
N SER A 510 11.76 41.35 -7.18
CA SER A 510 12.24 40.81 -5.90
C SER A 510 11.09 40.55 -4.93
N ASP A 511 10.17 41.51 -4.81
CA ASP A 511 8.96 41.41 -3.99
C ASP A 511 8.02 40.30 -4.47
N TYR A 512 7.91 40.09 -5.78
CA TYR A 512 7.13 38.99 -6.37
C TYR A 512 7.76 37.62 -6.05
N ILE A 513 9.07 37.46 -6.24
CA ILE A 513 9.81 36.24 -5.89
C ILE A 513 9.65 35.94 -4.39
N LEU A 514 9.78 36.95 -3.53
CA LEU A 514 9.60 36.82 -2.09
C LEU A 514 8.17 36.38 -1.72
N LYS A 515 7.15 36.96 -2.36
CA LYS A 515 5.74 36.58 -2.17
C LYS A 515 5.47 35.15 -2.62
N ASP A 516 6.06 34.70 -3.72
CA ASP A 516 5.90 33.33 -4.23
C ASP A 516 6.65 32.30 -3.36
N GLU A 517 7.89 32.58 -2.95
CA GLU A 517 8.62 31.77 -1.96
C GLU A 517 7.82 31.62 -0.66
N CYS A 518 7.26 32.71 -0.14
CA CYS A 518 6.42 32.68 1.05
C CYS A 518 5.13 31.88 0.85
N ARG A 519 4.51 31.98 -0.32
CA ARG A 519 3.31 31.19 -0.67
C ARG A 519 3.63 29.70 -0.69
N HIS A 520 4.75 29.30 -1.30
CA HIS A 520 5.25 27.93 -1.30
C HIS A 520 5.57 27.45 0.14
N LEU A 521 6.26 28.27 0.94
CA LEU A 521 6.61 27.95 2.33
C LEU A 521 5.38 27.73 3.23
N LEU A 522 4.39 28.62 3.16
CA LEU A 522 3.16 28.55 3.94
C LEU A 522 2.31 27.34 3.52
N THR A 523 2.20 27.07 2.21
CA THR A 523 1.50 25.88 1.69
C THR A 523 2.21 24.60 2.14
N GLY A 524 3.54 24.59 2.14
CA GLY A 524 4.35 23.52 2.72
C GLY A 524 4.05 23.28 4.20
N ASN A 525 4.11 24.33 5.02
CA ASN A 525 3.85 24.23 6.46
C ASN A 525 2.43 23.74 6.77
N ASN A 526 1.44 24.10 5.95
CA ASN A 526 0.06 23.62 6.05
C ASN A 526 -0.10 22.13 5.69
N TYR A 527 0.71 21.60 4.77
CA TYR A 527 0.73 20.17 4.43
C TYR A 527 1.40 19.32 5.52
N HIS A 528 2.62 19.70 5.90
CA HIS A 528 3.33 19.09 7.03
C HIS A 528 4.45 20.03 7.52
N PRO A 529 4.52 20.39 8.81
CA PRO A 529 5.61 21.22 9.31
C PRO A 529 6.98 20.53 9.11
N PRO A 530 8.08 21.28 8.94
CA PRO A 530 9.40 20.69 8.80
C PRO A 530 9.83 20.01 10.09
N VAL A 531 10.44 18.83 9.94
CA VAL A 531 10.92 18.05 11.08
C VAL A 531 12.32 18.52 11.47
N PHE A 532 12.43 19.06 12.68
CA PHE A 532 13.69 19.49 13.29
C PHE A 532 13.81 18.91 14.71
N PRO A 533 14.50 17.77 14.91
CA PRO A 533 14.62 17.18 16.23
C PRO A 533 15.27 18.14 17.24
N LYS A 534 14.98 17.89 18.52
CA LYS A 534 15.65 18.56 19.65
C LYS A 534 16.93 17.79 19.95
N ASN A 535 18.07 18.46 19.83
CA ASN A 535 19.38 17.87 20.15
C ASN A 535 19.37 17.29 21.57
N LEU A 536 19.80 16.05 21.74
CA LEU A 536 19.89 15.43 23.06
C LEU A 536 21.27 15.74 23.69
N PRO A 537 21.37 15.97 25.01
CA PRO A 537 22.65 16.27 25.66
C PRO A 537 23.74 15.19 25.50
N ARG A 538 23.38 13.97 25.08
CA ARG A 538 24.32 12.87 24.81
C ARG A 538 24.87 12.86 23.37
N ASP A 539 24.39 13.70 22.46
CA ASP A 539 24.91 13.79 21.08
C ASP A 539 26.28 14.52 20.99
N HIS A 540 26.84 15.01 22.11
CA HIS A 540 28.13 15.70 22.13
C HIS A 540 29.36 14.79 21.94
N GLN A 541 29.26 13.49 22.24
CA GLN A 541 30.28 12.51 21.89
C GLN A 541 29.87 11.80 20.60
N LYS A 542 30.53 12.12 19.50
CA LYS A 542 30.24 11.57 18.16
C LYS A 542 30.81 10.15 18.05
N ILE A 543 29.93 9.18 17.79
CA ILE A 543 30.35 7.79 17.53
C ILE A 543 30.66 7.65 16.04
N ASN A 544 31.83 7.10 15.70
CA ASN A 544 32.20 6.84 14.32
C ASN A 544 31.75 5.45 13.87
N LEU A 545 31.55 5.30 12.56
CA LEU A 545 31.35 4.00 11.90
C LEU A 545 32.62 3.13 12.08
N THR A 546 32.43 1.83 12.29
CA THR A 546 33.55 0.89 12.51
C THR A 546 34.30 0.57 11.21
N SER A 547 35.63 0.49 11.27
CA SER A 547 36.46 0.13 10.10
C SER A 547 36.32 -1.33 9.64
N SER A 548 35.52 -2.12 10.35
CA SER A 548 35.08 -3.47 9.95
C SER A 548 34.06 -3.46 8.81
N ILE A 549 33.29 -2.38 8.63
CA ILE A 549 32.27 -2.26 7.56
C ILE A 549 32.84 -2.58 6.18
N CYS A 550 33.99 -1.96 5.84
CA CYS A 550 34.70 -2.17 4.58
C CYS A 550 35.37 -3.55 4.44
N LYS A 551 35.32 -4.37 5.49
CA LYS A 551 35.85 -5.75 5.52
C LYS A 551 34.73 -6.80 5.54
N THR A 552 33.48 -6.41 5.78
CA THR A 552 32.33 -7.32 5.76
C THR A 552 31.78 -7.47 4.35
N ASN A 553 31.45 -8.70 3.96
CA ASN A 553 30.78 -8.99 2.68
C ASN A 553 29.29 -8.56 2.63
N LYS A 554 28.75 -7.96 3.70
CA LYS A 554 27.38 -7.44 3.77
C LYS A 554 27.37 -5.94 3.43
N THR A 555 27.16 -5.60 2.17
CA THR A 555 26.86 -4.22 1.76
C THR A 555 25.41 -3.89 2.05
N LEU A 556 25.18 -2.94 2.96
CA LEU A 556 23.85 -2.49 3.36
C LEU A 556 23.37 -1.35 2.43
N ALA A 557 22.22 -1.52 1.78
CA ALA A 557 21.60 -0.46 0.98
C ALA A 557 20.82 0.51 1.86
N LEU A 558 20.92 1.82 1.61
CA LEU A 558 20.31 2.87 2.42
C LEU A 558 19.16 3.56 1.65
N ILE A 559 17.91 3.32 2.07
CA ILE A 559 16.72 3.77 1.37
C ILE A 559 15.82 4.61 2.28
N ALA A 560 15.37 5.78 1.81
CA ALA A 560 14.36 6.60 2.45
C ALA A 560 12.99 6.42 1.76
N VAL A 561 11.93 6.36 2.56
CA VAL A 561 10.54 6.13 2.13
C VAL A 561 9.63 7.13 2.86
N ASP A 562 8.61 7.65 2.16
CA ASP A 562 7.76 8.71 2.70
C ASP A 562 6.75 8.12 3.66
N SER A 563 6.89 8.43 4.95
CA SER A 563 6.00 7.91 5.98
C SER A 563 4.59 8.49 5.92
N LEU A 564 4.34 9.55 5.14
CA LEU A 564 2.99 10.09 4.94
C LEU A 564 2.22 9.31 3.87
N GLN A 565 2.89 8.90 2.80
CA GLN A 565 2.26 8.25 1.63
C GLN A 565 2.36 6.72 1.67
N PHE A 566 3.44 6.18 2.23
CA PHE A 566 3.75 4.75 2.21
C PHE A 566 3.84 4.13 3.62
N PHE A 567 3.05 4.67 4.57
CA PHE A 567 2.98 4.18 5.95
C PHE A 567 2.70 2.67 6.05
N HIS A 568 1.92 2.12 5.13
CA HIS A 568 1.57 0.69 5.08
C HIS A 568 2.80 -0.24 4.93
N ILE A 569 3.90 0.24 4.35
CA ILE A 569 5.15 -0.54 4.25
C ILE A 569 5.79 -0.69 5.63
N ALA A 570 5.73 0.36 6.45
CA ALA A 570 6.19 0.33 7.82
C ALA A 570 5.23 -0.47 8.74
N GLU A 571 3.91 -0.33 8.57
CA GLU A 571 2.92 -1.16 9.27
C GLU A 571 3.13 -2.65 8.98
N GLY A 572 3.48 -3.02 7.74
CA GLY A 572 3.86 -4.39 7.34
C GLY A 572 5.15 -4.92 7.97
N LEU A 573 6.01 -4.04 8.51
CA LEU A 573 7.18 -4.39 9.34
C LEU A 573 6.86 -4.32 10.85
N GLY A 574 5.58 -4.21 11.23
CA GLY A 574 5.15 -4.04 12.63
C GLY A 574 5.36 -2.64 13.21
N ILE A 575 5.62 -1.63 12.37
CA ILE A 575 5.90 -0.25 12.79
C ILE A 575 4.69 0.65 12.55
N ASP A 576 3.96 1.00 13.61
CA ASP A 576 3.05 2.14 13.56
C ASP A 576 3.86 3.46 13.57
N VAL A 577 3.91 4.12 12.41
CA VAL A 577 4.63 5.38 12.23
C VAL A 577 3.84 6.59 12.74
N ALA A 578 2.52 6.48 12.93
CA ALA A 578 1.71 7.57 13.48
C ALA A 578 1.97 7.77 14.98
N ILE A 579 2.30 6.71 15.72
CA ILE A 579 2.68 6.76 17.14
C ILE A 579 4.13 7.24 17.32
N LYS A 580 5.02 7.01 16.34
CA LYS A 580 6.44 7.39 16.42
C LYS A 580 6.62 8.91 16.35
N LYS A 581 7.59 9.42 17.14
CA LYS A 581 7.95 10.84 17.15
C LYS A 581 8.34 11.30 15.74
N ASP A 582 7.88 12.50 15.38
CA ASP A 582 8.10 13.15 14.09
C ASP A 582 7.66 12.31 12.86
N LYS A 583 6.87 11.24 13.06
CA LYS A 583 6.53 10.22 12.05
C LYS A 583 7.77 9.59 11.39
N THR A 584 8.83 9.40 12.18
CA THR A 584 10.09 8.83 11.70
C THR A 584 10.39 7.49 12.37
N ALA A 585 10.75 6.49 11.57
CA ALA A 585 11.17 5.17 12.03
C ALA A 585 12.28 4.59 11.15
N VAL A 586 13.06 3.66 11.70
CA VAL A 586 14.18 3.02 11.00
C VAL A 586 14.15 1.52 11.23
N ALA A 587 14.32 0.75 10.17
CA ALA A 587 14.43 -0.70 10.21
C ALA A 587 15.53 -1.21 9.26
N ILE A 588 16.17 -2.33 9.60
CA ILE A 588 17.01 -3.11 8.69
C ILE A 588 16.27 -4.40 8.38
N VAL A 589 16.19 -4.77 7.10
CA VAL A 589 15.64 -6.03 6.62
C VAL A 589 16.77 -6.81 5.95
N ASP A 590 17.10 -8.00 6.48
CA ASP A 590 18.05 -8.93 5.88
C ASP A 590 17.27 -10.09 5.23
N PRO A 591 17.15 -10.09 3.89
CA PRO A 591 16.38 -11.11 3.17
C PRO A 591 17.06 -12.49 3.16
N LEU A 592 18.38 -12.56 3.40
CA LEU A 592 19.11 -13.84 3.47
C LEU A 592 18.96 -14.52 4.84
N GLN A 593 18.68 -13.75 5.88
CA GLN A 593 18.44 -14.26 7.24
C GLN A 593 16.94 -14.31 7.61
N GLU A 594 16.06 -13.94 6.67
CA GLU A 594 14.62 -13.73 6.89
C GLU A 594 14.33 -12.91 8.16
N SER A 595 15.19 -11.93 8.44
CA SER A 595 15.20 -11.20 9.71
C SER A 595 14.99 -9.70 9.49
N GLN A 596 14.23 -9.11 10.41
CA GLN A 596 14.03 -7.68 10.49
C GLN A 596 14.55 -7.17 11.84
N TYR A 597 15.03 -5.94 11.87
CA TYR A 597 15.57 -5.27 13.04
C TYR A 597 15.00 -3.85 13.08
N ILE A 598 14.54 -3.39 14.24
CA ILE A 598 13.89 -2.08 14.38
C ILE A 598 14.68 -1.21 15.36
N LEU A 599 14.87 0.06 15.00
CA LEU A 599 15.41 1.04 15.93
C LEU A 599 14.32 1.49 16.92
N GLU A 600 14.40 1.01 18.16
CA GLU A 600 13.45 1.38 19.21
C GLU A 600 13.64 2.82 19.71
N GLN A 601 14.89 3.28 19.74
CA GLN A 601 15.28 4.61 20.22
C GLN A 601 14.87 5.73 19.25
N ALA A 602 14.84 6.97 19.74
CA ALA A 602 14.62 8.13 18.88
C ALA A 602 15.79 8.29 17.90
N VAL A 603 15.48 8.59 16.63
CA VAL A 603 16.48 8.69 15.56
C VAL A 603 17.41 9.90 15.79
N SER A 604 18.68 9.63 16.10
CA SER A 604 19.79 10.58 16.13
C SER A 604 20.98 10.04 15.32
N TYR A 605 22.02 10.86 15.12
CA TYR A 605 23.26 10.41 14.46
C TYR A 605 23.88 9.23 15.21
N ASN A 606 24.03 9.35 16.54
CA ASN A 606 24.63 8.31 17.36
C ASN A 606 23.80 7.02 17.38
N SER A 607 22.47 7.12 17.46
CA SER A 607 21.61 5.92 17.46
C SER A 607 21.66 5.18 16.13
N LEU A 608 21.72 5.90 14.99
CA LEU A 608 21.85 5.30 13.66
C LEU A 608 23.20 4.60 13.47
N VAL A 609 24.30 5.27 13.83
CA VAL A 609 25.65 4.69 13.72
C VAL A 609 25.80 3.47 14.64
N GLN A 610 25.31 3.53 15.89
CA GLN A 610 25.26 2.36 16.77
C GLN A 610 24.43 1.21 16.19
N PHE A 611 23.29 1.51 15.58
CA PHE A 611 22.42 0.49 14.98
C PHE A 611 23.09 -0.20 13.79
N ILE A 612 23.77 0.56 12.91
CA ILE A 612 24.55 0.01 11.79
C ILE A 612 25.74 -0.82 12.31
N ASN A 613 26.53 -0.30 13.25
CA ASN A 613 27.67 -1.02 13.83
C ASN A 613 27.21 -2.34 14.47
N ASN A 614 26.18 -2.30 15.33
CA ASN A 614 25.60 -3.49 15.98
C ASN A 614 25.07 -4.52 14.97
N TYR A 615 24.47 -4.07 13.86
CA TYR A 615 24.05 -4.96 12.78
C TYR A 615 25.25 -5.64 12.12
N THR A 616 26.30 -4.89 11.78
CA THR A 616 27.53 -5.46 11.17
C THR A 616 28.31 -6.39 12.10
N GLU A 617 28.16 -6.23 13.42
CA GLU A 617 28.73 -7.10 14.45
C GLU A 617 27.81 -8.29 14.81
N ASN A 618 26.65 -8.43 14.16
CA ASN A 618 25.59 -9.42 14.46
C ASN A 618 25.12 -9.39 15.94
N SER A 619 25.19 -8.24 16.63
CA SER A 619 24.78 -8.10 18.04
C SER A 619 23.30 -7.73 18.22
N LEU A 620 22.60 -7.37 17.14
CA LEU A 620 21.16 -7.11 17.16
C LEU A 620 20.33 -8.40 17.23
N LYS A 621 19.24 -8.36 18.01
CA LYS A 621 18.22 -9.42 18.03
C LYS A 621 17.18 -9.17 16.93
N ARG A 622 16.77 -10.23 16.23
CA ARG A 622 15.65 -10.19 15.27
C ARG A 622 14.39 -9.67 15.99
N TYR A 623 13.71 -8.74 15.36
CA TYR A 623 12.38 -8.29 15.73
C TYR A 623 11.33 -9.25 15.17
N LEU A 624 10.26 -9.45 15.93
CA LEU A 624 9.08 -10.24 15.56
C LEU A 624 7.86 -9.33 15.66
N CYS A 625 7.05 -9.27 14.61
CA CYS A 625 5.81 -8.50 14.59
C CYS A 625 4.81 -9.07 15.61
N SER A 626 4.16 -8.20 16.39
CA SER A 626 3.17 -8.55 17.41
C SER A 626 2.00 -7.56 17.33
N HIS A 627 0.83 -8.01 16.87
CA HIS A 627 -0.26 -7.11 16.45
C HIS A 627 -0.92 -6.32 17.59
N SER A 628 -0.68 -6.70 18.85
CA SER A 628 -1.27 -6.07 20.05
C SER A 628 -1.10 -4.55 20.15
N ARG A 629 -0.10 -3.98 19.48
CA ARG A 629 0.22 -2.55 19.54
C ARG A 629 -0.55 -1.69 18.52
N LEU A 630 -1.16 -2.28 17.49
CA LEU A 630 -1.84 -1.55 16.41
C LEU A 630 -3.33 -1.31 16.68
N GLU A 631 -4.01 -2.23 17.38
CA GLU A 631 -5.44 -2.08 17.69
C GLU A 631 -5.71 -1.16 18.89
N SER A 632 -4.82 -1.11 19.89
CA SER A 632 -5.05 -0.39 21.16
C SER A 632 -5.20 1.14 21.02
N VAL A 633 -4.76 1.72 19.91
CA VAL A 633 -4.88 3.17 19.62
C VAL A 633 -6.09 3.50 18.73
N LYS A 634 -6.54 2.56 17.88
CA LYS A 634 -7.71 2.76 17.00
C LYS A 634 -9.04 2.32 17.63
N SER A 635 -9.03 1.51 18.71
CA SER A 635 -10.22 1.15 19.49
C SER A 635 -10.08 1.41 20.99
N SER A 636 -10.17 2.67 21.42
CA SER A 636 -10.40 3.03 22.85
C SER A 636 -11.80 2.65 23.37
N LYS A 637 -12.43 1.62 22.77
CA LYS A 637 -13.66 0.97 23.21
C LYS A 637 -13.47 -0.54 23.05
N THR A 638 -13.59 -1.25 24.15
CA THR A 638 -13.67 -2.72 24.26
C THR A 638 -12.51 -3.54 23.70
N GLN A 639 -11.26 -3.23 24.11
CA GLN A 639 -10.39 -4.33 24.57
C GLN A 639 -10.91 -4.79 25.93
N GLN A 640 -12.00 -5.56 25.91
CA GLN A 640 -12.45 -6.28 27.08
C GLN A 640 -11.51 -7.48 27.20
N GLU A 641 -10.47 -7.35 28.03
CA GLU A 641 -9.73 -8.50 28.53
C GLU A 641 -10.78 -9.55 28.98
N CYS A 642 -10.58 -10.81 28.59
CA CYS A 642 -11.47 -11.92 28.91
C CYS A 642 -11.46 -12.18 30.43
N SER A 643 -12.08 -11.29 31.20
CA SER A 643 -12.29 -11.45 32.63
C SER A 643 -13.41 -12.47 32.83
N VAL A 644 -13.09 -13.52 33.58
CA VAL A 644 -14.03 -14.60 33.90
C VAL A 644 -15.04 -14.06 34.91
N SER A 645 -16.09 -13.41 34.41
CA SER A 645 -17.29 -13.10 35.18
C SER A 645 -18.24 -14.29 35.14
N GLU A 646 -18.99 -14.53 36.21
CA GLU A 646 -19.90 -15.68 36.35
C GLU A 646 -21.11 -15.67 35.38
N ASN A 647 -21.27 -14.60 34.59
CA ASN A 647 -22.27 -14.53 33.52
C ASN A 647 -21.76 -15.21 32.24
N SER A 648 -22.66 -15.97 31.60
CA SER A 648 -22.50 -16.93 30.50
C SER A 648 -21.95 -16.43 29.15
N VAL A 649 -20.93 -15.57 29.14
CA VAL A 649 -20.25 -15.10 27.92
C VAL A 649 -18.89 -15.78 27.78
N ILE A 650 -18.79 -16.75 26.88
CA ILE A 650 -17.50 -17.37 26.57
C ILE A 650 -16.64 -16.45 25.72
N CYS A 651 -15.42 -16.23 26.21
CA CYS A 651 -14.42 -15.38 25.60
C CYS A 651 -13.19 -16.25 25.29
N VAL A 652 -12.91 -16.45 24.00
CA VAL A 652 -11.67 -17.12 23.54
C VAL A 652 -10.56 -16.06 23.48
N PRO A 653 -9.51 -16.16 24.31
CA PRO A 653 -8.42 -15.19 24.31
C PRO A 653 -7.67 -15.20 22.97
N GLU A 654 -7.36 -14.00 22.50
CA GLU A 654 -6.50 -13.74 21.35
C GLU A 654 -5.04 -13.72 21.84
N LEU A 655 -4.18 -14.54 21.25
CA LEU A 655 -2.76 -14.59 21.55
C LEU A 655 -1.96 -13.69 20.61
N THR A 656 -0.79 -13.31 21.10
CA THR A 656 0.22 -12.49 20.42
C THR A 656 1.53 -13.24 20.39
N THR A 657 2.48 -12.82 19.55
CA THR A 657 3.84 -13.40 19.54
C THR A 657 4.47 -13.52 20.93
N ASP A 658 4.31 -12.48 21.77
CA ASP A 658 4.88 -12.43 23.12
C ASP A 658 4.21 -13.39 24.12
N THR A 659 2.93 -13.70 23.91
CA THR A 659 2.12 -14.55 24.82
C THR A 659 1.99 -15.99 24.33
N PHE A 660 2.15 -16.23 23.04
CA PHE A 660 1.92 -17.52 22.37
C PHE A 660 2.66 -18.68 23.05
N LEU A 661 4.00 -18.61 23.12
CA LEU A 661 4.80 -19.71 23.67
C LEU A 661 4.47 -19.98 25.15
N ASN A 662 4.28 -18.92 25.94
CA ASN A 662 3.97 -19.04 27.37
C ASN A 662 2.61 -19.71 27.62
N THR A 663 1.62 -19.46 26.77
CA THR A 663 0.29 -20.08 26.87
C THR A 663 0.27 -21.50 26.31
N VAL A 664 0.81 -21.70 25.11
CA VAL A 664 0.73 -22.99 24.39
C VAL A 664 1.60 -24.06 25.04
N MET A 665 2.79 -23.71 25.51
CA MET A 665 3.76 -24.65 26.11
C MET A 665 3.52 -24.93 27.60
N ASN A 666 2.42 -24.45 28.18
CA ASN A 666 2.05 -24.77 29.56
C ASN A 666 1.85 -26.31 29.71
N PRO A 667 2.63 -27.00 30.57
CA PRO A 667 2.62 -28.47 30.63
C PRO A 667 1.33 -29.04 31.22
N ASP A 668 0.60 -28.28 32.02
CA ASP A 668 -0.57 -28.76 32.77
C ASP A 668 -1.90 -28.59 32.01
N LYS A 669 -1.86 -27.95 30.83
CA LYS A 669 -3.05 -27.65 30.03
C LYS A 669 -2.99 -28.24 28.63
N ASP A 670 -4.10 -28.83 28.20
CA ASP A 670 -4.43 -29.08 26.80
C ASP A 670 -4.81 -27.73 26.15
N VAL A 671 -4.16 -27.36 25.05
CA VAL A 671 -4.39 -26.07 24.38
C VAL A 671 -4.82 -26.28 22.94
N VAL A 672 -5.99 -25.76 22.57
CA VAL A 672 -6.50 -25.77 21.20
C VAL A 672 -6.28 -24.37 20.62
N VAL A 673 -5.54 -24.26 19.53
CA VAL A 673 -5.17 -22.99 18.89
C VAL A 673 -5.88 -22.87 17.54
N MET A 674 -6.74 -21.87 17.37
CA MET A 674 -7.25 -21.46 16.05
C MET A 674 -6.36 -20.38 15.45
N TYR A 675 -5.65 -20.72 14.38
CA TYR A 675 -4.96 -19.76 13.53
C TYR A 675 -5.96 -19.15 12.56
N HIS A 676 -6.08 -17.83 12.58
CA HIS A 676 -7.01 -17.08 11.74
C HIS A 676 -6.36 -15.85 11.11
N SER A 677 -7.10 -15.20 10.23
CA SER A 677 -6.75 -13.91 9.63
C SER A 677 -8.00 -13.03 9.63
N PRO A 678 -7.90 -11.71 9.92
CA PRO A 678 -9.06 -10.81 9.89
C PRO A 678 -9.67 -10.69 8.49
N TYR A 679 -8.89 -10.93 7.44
CA TYR A 679 -9.30 -10.87 6.03
C TYR A 679 -9.91 -12.19 5.51
N CYS A 680 -9.84 -13.26 6.30
CA CYS A 680 -10.23 -14.61 5.91
C CYS A 680 -11.73 -14.85 6.14
N ALA A 681 -12.55 -14.78 5.08
CA ALA A 681 -14.00 -15.04 5.15
C ALA A 681 -14.34 -16.44 5.71
N PHE A 682 -13.56 -17.47 5.37
CA PHE A 682 -13.72 -18.82 5.92
C PHE A 682 -13.44 -18.88 7.43
N CYS A 683 -12.56 -18.02 7.94
CA CYS A 683 -12.24 -17.96 9.36
C CYS A 683 -13.43 -17.40 10.13
N HIS A 684 -14.04 -16.31 9.65
CA HIS A 684 -15.30 -15.80 10.20
C HIS A 684 -16.42 -16.84 10.17
N ALA A 685 -16.53 -17.60 9.08
CA ALA A 685 -17.51 -18.69 8.96
C ALA A 685 -17.24 -19.87 9.92
N VAL A 686 -15.97 -20.17 10.25
CA VAL A 686 -15.60 -21.25 11.19
C VAL A 686 -15.64 -20.79 12.66
N SER A 687 -15.57 -19.49 12.94
CA SER A 687 -15.57 -18.95 14.30
C SER A 687 -16.76 -19.41 15.14
N TYR A 688 -17.97 -19.52 14.57
CA TYR A 688 -19.12 -20.03 15.34
C TYR A 688 -18.93 -21.51 15.73
N VAL A 689 -18.36 -22.35 14.86
CA VAL A 689 -18.08 -23.76 15.14
C VAL A 689 -17.08 -23.88 16.28
N TYR A 690 -16.02 -23.06 16.22
CA TYR A 690 -14.96 -23.04 17.21
C TYR A 690 -15.48 -22.60 18.59
N LEU A 691 -16.24 -21.49 18.64
CA LEU A 691 -16.89 -20.99 19.85
C LEU A 691 -17.93 -21.99 20.41
N THR A 692 -18.66 -22.70 19.54
CA THR A 692 -19.65 -23.71 19.98
C THR A 692 -18.97 -24.90 20.67
N VAL A 693 -17.87 -25.41 20.12
CA VAL A 693 -17.12 -26.50 20.76
C VAL A 693 -16.41 -26.03 22.04
N ALA A 694 -15.91 -24.79 22.07
CA ALA A 694 -15.41 -24.16 23.30
C ALA A 694 -16.52 -24.05 24.37
N GLN A 695 -17.77 -23.78 23.98
CA GLN A 695 -18.93 -23.80 24.88
C GLN A 695 -19.25 -25.20 25.41
N TYR A 696 -19.17 -26.25 24.60
CA TYR A 696 -19.46 -27.60 25.09
C TYR A 696 -18.45 -28.07 26.15
N LEU A 697 -17.23 -27.53 26.14
CA LEU A 697 -16.13 -27.95 27.00
C LEU A 697 -15.69 -26.89 28.02
N HIS A 698 -16.45 -25.80 28.19
CA HIS A 698 -16.07 -24.64 29.03
C HIS A 698 -15.88 -24.95 30.52
N ASN A 699 -16.44 -26.07 30.99
CA ASN A 699 -16.37 -26.48 32.39
C ASN A 699 -15.04 -27.19 32.74
N MET A 700 -14.24 -27.55 31.73
CA MET A 700 -12.96 -28.24 31.92
C MET A 700 -11.86 -27.25 32.30
N GLN A 701 -11.17 -27.47 33.42
CA GLN A 701 -10.13 -26.54 33.91
C GLN A 701 -8.78 -26.69 33.17
N ASN A 702 -8.51 -27.89 32.66
CA ASN A 702 -7.24 -28.22 32.01
C ASN A 702 -7.27 -28.08 30.48
N LEU A 703 -8.43 -27.81 29.88
CA LEU A 703 -8.56 -27.52 28.45
C LEU A 703 -8.66 -26.00 28.25
N THR A 704 -7.99 -25.45 27.25
CA THR A 704 -8.08 -24.01 26.95
C THR A 704 -8.11 -23.79 25.44
N PHE A 705 -9.19 -23.17 24.96
CA PHE A 705 -9.33 -22.72 23.59
C PHE A 705 -8.74 -21.32 23.46
N VAL A 706 -7.86 -21.11 22.49
CA VAL A 706 -7.21 -19.83 22.20
C VAL A 706 -7.25 -19.58 20.69
N ARG A 707 -7.08 -18.34 20.26
CA ARG A 707 -6.95 -18.00 18.83
C ARG A 707 -5.78 -17.05 18.60
N ILE A 708 -5.23 -17.04 17.39
CA ILE A 708 -4.15 -16.12 17.00
C ILE A 708 -4.31 -15.66 15.55
N ASN A 709 -4.26 -14.35 15.35
CA ASN A 709 -4.10 -13.74 14.04
C ASN A 709 -2.70 -14.04 13.49
N GLY A 710 -2.60 -14.97 12.55
CA GLY A 710 -1.34 -15.39 11.94
C GLY A 710 -0.80 -14.42 10.88
N ASP A 711 -1.61 -13.48 10.38
CA ASP A 711 -1.12 -12.42 9.48
C ASP A 711 -0.44 -11.26 10.25
N GLY A 712 -0.78 -11.09 11.54
CA GLY A 712 -0.31 -9.97 12.36
C GLY A 712 0.77 -10.31 13.39
N ASN A 713 1.07 -11.60 13.58
CA ASN A 713 1.99 -12.09 14.61
C ASN A 713 3.03 -13.04 14.00
N ASP A 714 4.30 -12.65 14.06
CA ASP A 714 5.40 -13.53 13.67
C ASP A 714 5.57 -14.62 14.74
N LEU A 715 5.53 -15.89 14.35
CA LEU A 715 5.80 -17.04 15.22
C LEU A 715 7.07 -17.78 14.78
N PRO A 716 7.70 -18.58 15.65
CA PRO A 716 8.70 -19.56 15.23
C PRO A 716 8.11 -20.47 14.15
N TRP A 717 8.92 -20.83 13.14
CA TRP A 717 8.48 -21.51 11.92
C TRP A 717 7.76 -22.83 12.21
N GLU A 718 8.12 -23.51 13.31
CA GLU A 718 7.50 -24.74 13.81
C GLU A 718 6.00 -24.59 14.13
N TYR A 719 5.56 -23.36 14.42
CA TYR A 719 4.19 -23.02 14.80
C TYR A 719 3.48 -22.13 13.75
N THR A 720 4.12 -21.81 12.63
CA THR A 720 3.49 -21.03 11.55
C THR A 720 2.59 -21.91 10.68
N MET A 721 1.45 -21.35 10.24
CA MET A 721 0.48 -22.07 9.39
C MET A 721 0.41 -21.45 8.01
N ASN A 722 0.48 -22.28 6.96
CA ASN A 722 0.42 -21.84 5.56
C ASN A 722 -1.01 -21.62 5.01
N ARG A 723 -2.03 -21.83 5.85
CA ARG A 723 -3.45 -21.77 5.48
C ARG A 723 -4.28 -21.32 6.67
N TYR A 724 -5.28 -20.48 6.41
CA TYR A 724 -6.29 -20.07 7.39
C TYR A 724 -7.71 -20.47 6.92
N PRO A 725 -8.61 -20.90 7.82
CA PRO A 725 -8.31 -21.24 9.22
C PRO A 725 -7.52 -22.56 9.32
N ALA A 726 -6.67 -22.65 10.35
CA ALA A 726 -6.05 -23.91 10.77
C ALA A 726 -6.24 -24.07 12.28
N ILE A 727 -6.40 -25.32 12.75
CA ILE A 727 -6.60 -25.61 14.17
C ILE A 727 -5.56 -26.64 14.61
N LEU A 728 -4.82 -26.33 15.67
CA LEU A 728 -3.86 -27.26 16.29
C LEU A 728 -4.30 -27.62 17.70
N PHE A 729 -4.00 -28.86 18.10
CA PHE A 729 -4.17 -29.36 19.45
C PHE A 729 -2.80 -29.65 20.07
N PHE A 730 -2.53 -29.05 21.24
CA PHE A 730 -1.28 -29.19 21.99
C PHE A 730 -1.55 -29.93 23.33
N PRO A 731 -1.37 -31.26 23.37
CA PRO A 731 -1.72 -32.08 24.53
C PRO A 731 -0.91 -31.70 25.78
N ALA A 732 -1.57 -31.73 26.93
CA ALA A 732 -0.95 -31.59 28.24
C ALA A 732 0.16 -32.64 28.41
N LYS A 733 1.29 -32.24 28.99
CA LYS A 733 2.49 -33.07 29.25
C LYS A 733 3.14 -33.72 28.01
N ARG A 734 2.60 -33.54 26.79
CA ARG A 734 3.07 -34.16 25.53
C ARG A 734 3.23 -33.16 24.37
N LYS A 735 3.64 -31.91 24.66
CA LYS A 735 3.57 -30.79 23.69
C LYS A 735 4.23 -31.00 22.32
N ALA A 736 5.24 -31.87 22.22
CA ALA A 736 5.86 -32.25 20.95
C ALA A 736 4.94 -33.10 20.04
N ASP A 737 3.97 -33.82 20.62
CA ASP A 737 2.97 -34.61 19.92
C ASP A 737 1.74 -33.74 19.53
N SER A 738 1.98 -32.49 19.11
CA SER A 738 0.94 -31.56 18.69
C SER A 738 0.36 -31.96 17.33
N ILE A 739 -0.97 -31.93 17.19
CA ILE A 739 -1.66 -32.48 16.01
C ILE A 739 -2.48 -31.38 15.33
N VAL A 740 -2.41 -31.32 14.00
CA VAL A 740 -3.18 -30.40 13.15
C VAL A 740 -4.54 -31.03 12.81
N PHE A 741 -5.62 -30.25 12.84
CA PHE A 741 -6.93 -30.69 12.35
C PHE A 741 -6.84 -31.07 10.85
N PRO A 742 -7.26 -32.29 10.43
CA PRO A 742 -7.11 -32.74 9.05
C PRO A 742 -7.83 -31.85 8.04
N PHE A 743 -7.08 -31.21 7.13
CA PHE A 743 -7.62 -30.36 6.06
C PHE A 743 -8.55 -31.08 5.06
N SER A 744 -8.59 -32.42 5.09
CA SER A 744 -9.52 -33.25 4.31
C SER A 744 -10.94 -33.28 4.88
N LEU A 745 -11.12 -32.94 6.17
CA LEU A 745 -12.42 -32.93 6.83
C LEU A 745 -12.98 -31.50 6.85
N PRO A 746 -14.30 -31.31 6.65
CA PRO A 746 -14.91 -30.01 6.87
C PRO A 746 -14.93 -29.70 8.38
N ILE A 747 -14.62 -28.45 8.74
CA ILE A 747 -14.66 -27.97 10.13
C ILE A 747 -16.12 -27.74 10.52
N SER A 748 -16.81 -28.83 10.87
CA SER A 748 -18.16 -28.86 11.42
C SER A 748 -18.11 -29.12 12.93
N ILE A 749 -19.19 -28.82 13.65
CA ILE A 749 -19.26 -29.05 15.11
C ILE A 749 -18.95 -30.52 15.47
N PRO A 750 -19.54 -31.55 14.82
CA PRO A 750 -19.21 -32.94 15.14
C PRO A 750 -17.75 -33.31 14.82
N ASN A 751 -17.22 -32.91 13.67
CA ASN A 751 -15.86 -33.25 13.28
C ASN A 751 -14.82 -32.59 14.19
N PHE A 752 -15.04 -31.32 14.55
CA PHE A 752 -14.15 -30.59 15.43
C PHE A 752 -14.23 -31.08 16.88
N LEU A 753 -15.44 -31.39 17.38
CA LEU A 753 -15.62 -31.99 18.70
C LEU A 753 -14.92 -33.35 18.79
N ASN A 754 -15.14 -34.24 17.81
CA ASN A 754 -14.49 -35.55 17.75
C ASN A 754 -12.96 -35.44 17.64
N PHE A 755 -12.45 -34.44 16.92
CA PHE A 755 -11.02 -34.16 16.88
C PHE A 755 -10.46 -33.74 18.24
N VAL A 756 -11.16 -32.89 19.00
CA VAL A 756 -10.72 -32.53 20.37
C VAL A 756 -10.77 -33.78 21.27
N LEU A 757 -11.88 -34.52 21.27
CA LEU A 757 -12.05 -35.73 22.09
C LEU A 757 -10.98 -36.80 21.83
N ALA A 758 -10.66 -37.05 20.55
CA ALA A 758 -9.67 -38.05 20.16
C ALA A 758 -8.23 -37.75 20.62
N ASN A 759 -7.94 -36.51 21.00
CA ASN A 759 -6.59 -36.07 21.39
C ASN A 759 -6.43 -35.82 22.92
N LEU A 760 -7.51 -35.90 23.70
CA LEU A 760 -7.48 -35.77 25.17
C LEU A 760 -6.90 -37.01 25.87
N ASP A 761 -6.24 -36.84 27.02
CA ASP A 761 -5.93 -37.95 27.95
C ASP A 761 -7.24 -38.61 28.42
N GLY A 762 -7.24 -39.92 28.69
CA GLY A 762 -8.47 -40.69 28.94
C GLY A 762 -9.32 -40.15 30.10
N ASN A 763 -8.70 -39.53 31.11
CA ASN A 763 -9.41 -38.84 32.19
C ASN A 763 -10.18 -37.61 31.68
N ALA A 764 -9.54 -36.76 30.88
CA ALA A 764 -10.13 -35.55 30.32
C ALA A 764 -11.15 -35.87 29.22
N HIS A 765 -10.99 -36.99 28.50
CA HIS A 765 -11.98 -37.52 27.56
C HIS A 765 -13.30 -37.87 28.30
N ILE A 766 -13.22 -38.57 29.45
CA ILE A 766 -14.40 -38.85 30.28
C ILE A 766 -15.04 -37.53 30.80
N GLU A 767 -14.25 -36.58 31.29
CA GLU A 767 -14.76 -35.28 31.75
C GLU A 767 -15.49 -34.53 30.62
N ALA A 768 -14.92 -34.52 29.41
CA ALA A 768 -15.52 -33.93 28.22
C ALA A 768 -16.86 -34.59 27.87
N LEU A 769 -16.90 -35.93 27.80
CA LEU A 769 -18.15 -36.66 27.50
C LEU A 769 -19.23 -36.44 28.56
N VAL A 770 -18.89 -36.40 29.86
CA VAL A 770 -19.85 -36.09 30.93
C VAL A 770 -20.47 -34.70 30.71
N ASN A 771 -19.66 -33.69 30.34
CA ASN A 771 -20.16 -32.36 30.04
C ASN A 771 -21.04 -32.32 28.77
N ILE A 772 -20.66 -33.03 27.71
CA ILE A 772 -21.43 -33.13 26.44
C ILE A 772 -22.78 -33.83 26.65
N CYS A 773 -22.80 -34.99 27.33
CA CYS A 773 -24.02 -35.75 27.61
C CYS A 773 -24.98 -34.97 28.52
N HIS A 774 -24.47 -34.22 29.50
CA HIS A 774 -25.27 -33.35 30.38
C HIS A 774 -25.90 -32.17 29.62
N LEU A 775 -25.18 -31.56 28.66
CA LEU A 775 -25.74 -30.58 27.73
C LEU A 775 -26.72 -31.20 26.71
N GLY A 776 -26.80 -32.53 26.64
CA GLY A 776 -27.76 -33.27 25.83
C GLY A 776 -27.43 -33.35 24.34
N ILE A 777 -26.15 -33.26 24.00
CA ILE A 777 -25.63 -33.26 22.62
C ILE A 777 -25.17 -34.67 22.24
N GLY A 778 -25.51 -35.11 21.02
CA GLY A 778 -25.10 -36.42 20.50
C GLY A 778 -26.18 -37.49 20.69
N ASP A 779 -25.77 -38.65 21.23
CA ASP A 779 -26.59 -39.85 21.32
C ASP A 779 -27.72 -39.77 22.36
N SER A 780 -28.55 -40.81 22.43
CA SER A 780 -29.62 -40.88 23.43
C SER A 780 -29.02 -40.85 24.86
N PRO A 781 -29.74 -40.31 25.87
CA PRO A 781 -29.16 -40.16 27.22
C PRO A 781 -28.62 -41.47 27.81
N ALA A 782 -29.33 -42.58 27.59
CA ALA A 782 -28.93 -43.90 28.05
C ALA A 782 -27.68 -44.41 27.31
N ASP A 783 -27.62 -44.22 25.99
CA ASP A 783 -26.47 -44.63 25.18
C ASP A 783 -25.22 -43.82 25.56
N CYS A 784 -25.36 -42.51 25.73
CA CYS A 784 -24.31 -41.57 26.14
C CYS A 784 -23.69 -41.99 27.49
N VAL A 785 -24.51 -42.32 28.49
CA VAL A 785 -24.03 -42.85 29.79
C VAL A 785 -23.38 -44.23 29.62
N SER A 786 -23.94 -45.11 28.78
CA SER A 786 -23.37 -46.44 28.53
C SER A 786 -21.97 -46.36 27.90
N GLN A 787 -21.76 -45.44 26.97
CA GLN A 787 -20.49 -45.22 26.28
C GLN A 787 -19.42 -44.70 27.25
N ILE A 788 -19.74 -43.72 28.10
CA ILE A 788 -18.82 -43.24 29.14
C ILE A 788 -18.45 -44.39 30.08
N ARG A 789 -19.43 -45.20 30.51
CA ARG A 789 -19.17 -46.33 31.41
C ARG A 789 -18.28 -47.40 30.77
N LEU A 790 -18.42 -47.65 29.47
CA LEU A 790 -17.57 -48.56 28.71
C LEU A 790 -16.13 -48.02 28.59
N LEU A 791 -15.95 -46.74 28.26
CA LEU A 791 -14.65 -46.06 28.24
C LEU A 791 -13.96 -46.11 29.62
N CYS A 792 -14.70 -45.92 30.71
CA CYS A 792 -14.16 -46.11 32.06
C CYS A 792 -13.66 -47.53 32.31
N LEU A 793 -14.33 -48.58 31.79
CA LEU A 793 -13.91 -49.96 31.96
C LEU A 793 -12.62 -50.26 31.17
N GLU A 794 -12.51 -49.77 29.95
CA GLU A 794 -11.30 -49.88 29.12
C GLU A 794 -10.10 -49.21 29.80
N ILE A 795 -10.28 -47.98 30.32
CA ILE A 795 -9.24 -47.27 31.08
C ILE A 795 -8.89 -48.01 32.38
N ILE A 796 -9.86 -48.58 33.10
CA ILE A 796 -9.58 -49.41 34.28
C ILE A 796 -8.78 -50.66 33.89
N GLU A 797 -9.06 -51.29 32.75
CA GLU A 797 -8.30 -52.44 32.28
C GLU A 797 -6.84 -52.07 32.00
N ASP A 798 -6.57 -51.03 31.21
CA ASP A 798 -5.19 -50.61 30.92
C ASP A 798 -4.45 -50.16 32.19
N LEU A 799 -5.10 -49.42 33.09
CA LEU A 799 -4.51 -49.07 34.39
C LEU A 799 -4.16 -50.31 35.22
N LEU A 800 -4.98 -51.37 35.19
CA LEU A 800 -4.68 -52.65 35.84
C LEU A 800 -3.56 -53.42 35.13
N GLN A 801 -3.51 -53.41 33.79
CA GLN A 801 -2.40 -54.01 33.03
C GLN A 801 -1.08 -53.30 33.34
N SER A 802 -1.08 -51.96 33.31
CA SER A 802 0.06 -51.09 33.66
C SER A 802 0.50 -51.29 35.12
N TYR A 803 -0.44 -51.37 36.06
CA TYR A 803 -0.15 -51.71 37.47
C TYR A 803 0.52 -53.10 37.59
N ARG A 804 0.00 -54.13 36.90
CA ARG A 804 0.60 -55.49 36.90
C ARG A 804 2.02 -55.48 36.31
N ARG A 805 2.26 -54.73 35.23
CA ARG A 805 3.60 -54.57 34.61
C ARG A 805 4.57 -53.87 35.57
N LEU A 806 4.18 -52.75 36.17
CA LEU A 806 5.00 -52.01 37.15
C LEU A 806 5.26 -52.80 38.43
N ARG A 807 4.26 -53.55 38.95
CA ARG A 807 4.43 -54.41 40.12
C ARG A 807 5.45 -55.53 39.87
N ARG A 808 5.48 -56.13 38.67
CA ARG A 808 6.52 -57.09 38.26
C ARG A 808 7.89 -56.43 38.16
N SER A 809 7.98 -55.24 37.57
CA SER A 809 9.23 -54.46 37.50
C SER A 809 9.78 -54.11 38.90
N LEU A 810 8.90 -53.80 39.86
CA LEU A 810 9.27 -53.50 41.25
C LEU A 810 9.99 -54.66 41.99
N VAL A 811 9.80 -55.90 41.55
CA VAL A 811 10.53 -57.08 42.07
C VAL A 811 11.97 -57.15 41.52
N SER A 812 12.24 -56.50 40.39
CA SER A 812 13.51 -56.58 39.65
C SER A 812 14.31 -55.26 39.59
N ALA A 813 13.73 -54.13 40.02
CA ALA A 813 14.31 -52.80 39.80
C ALA A 813 15.15 -52.28 40.98
N THR A 814 16.31 -51.70 40.67
CA THR A 814 17.23 -51.07 41.63
C THR A 814 16.72 -49.73 42.20
N ASN A 815 15.93 -48.97 41.43
CA ASN A 815 15.39 -47.67 41.83
C ASN A 815 13.95 -47.77 42.41
N LYS A 816 13.84 -48.18 43.68
CA LYS A 816 12.55 -48.41 44.37
C LYS A 816 11.69 -47.16 44.58
N THR A 817 12.28 -45.97 44.69
CA THR A 817 11.57 -44.71 44.98
C THR A 817 10.72 -44.24 43.78
N VAL A 818 11.31 -44.22 42.58
CA VAL A 818 10.64 -43.77 41.35
C VAL A 818 9.50 -44.71 40.95
N THR A 819 9.70 -46.02 41.10
CA THR A 819 8.63 -47.01 40.84
C THR A 819 7.50 -46.92 41.87
N SER A 820 7.80 -46.67 43.15
CA SER A 820 6.78 -46.41 44.18
C SER A 820 5.93 -45.17 43.87
N LYS A 821 6.54 -44.05 43.47
CA LYS A 821 5.80 -42.84 43.05
C LYS A 821 4.91 -43.09 41.82
N LYS A 822 5.42 -43.77 40.78
CA LYS A 822 4.61 -44.17 39.60
C LYS A 822 3.43 -45.06 39.99
N LEU A 823 3.61 -45.98 40.95
CA LEU A 823 2.54 -46.82 41.48
C LEU A 823 1.46 -45.99 42.19
N LYS A 824 1.86 -44.98 42.99
CA LYS A 824 0.93 -44.07 43.66
C LYS A 824 0.06 -43.29 42.67
N VAL A 825 0.64 -42.75 41.59
CA VAL A 825 -0.11 -42.05 40.53
C VAL A 825 -1.08 -42.97 39.79
N LEU A 826 -0.68 -44.22 39.49
CA LEU A 826 -1.58 -45.21 38.87
C LEU A 826 -2.73 -45.61 39.79
N LEU A 827 -2.48 -45.80 41.09
CA LEU A 827 -3.52 -46.12 42.07
C LEU A 827 -4.50 -44.95 42.25
N LEU A 828 -4.01 -43.70 42.26
CA LEU A 828 -4.84 -42.49 42.28
C LEU A 828 -5.78 -42.44 41.06
N ARG A 829 -5.22 -42.62 39.85
CA ARG A 829 -5.98 -42.71 38.59
C ARG A 829 -7.05 -43.81 38.64
N LEU A 830 -6.66 -45.00 39.09
CA LEU A 830 -7.57 -46.15 39.14
C LEU A 830 -8.70 -45.97 40.17
N GLN A 831 -8.41 -45.37 41.34
CA GLN A 831 -9.45 -45.02 42.31
C GLN A 831 -10.43 -44.00 41.70
N HIS A 832 -9.92 -42.92 41.12
CA HIS A 832 -10.72 -41.85 40.53
C HIS A 832 -11.69 -42.36 39.44
N ILE A 833 -11.19 -43.12 38.46
CA ILE A 833 -12.01 -43.64 37.36
C ILE A 833 -13.00 -44.71 37.83
N LYS A 834 -12.61 -45.56 38.80
CA LYS A 834 -13.54 -46.50 39.46
C LYS A 834 -14.70 -45.76 40.13
N GLU A 835 -14.41 -44.70 40.85
CA GLU A 835 -15.43 -43.91 41.53
C GLU A 835 -16.41 -43.24 40.55
N ILE A 836 -15.91 -42.70 39.43
CA ILE A 836 -16.74 -42.12 38.36
C ILE A 836 -17.65 -43.20 37.73
N HIS A 837 -17.10 -44.36 37.37
CA HIS A 837 -17.87 -45.46 36.81
C HIS A 837 -19.00 -45.90 37.75
N LEU A 838 -18.75 -45.96 39.06
CA LEU A 838 -19.75 -46.33 40.06
C LEU A 838 -20.85 -45.26 40.20
N THR A 839 -20.52 -43.97 40.21
CA THR A 839 -21.55 -42.91 40.23
C THR A 839 -22.42 -42.95 38.98
N LEU A 840 -21.82 -43.10 37.79
CA LEU A 840 -22.53 -43.24 36.51
C LEU A 840 -23.43 -44.49 36.46
N GLY A 841 -23.13 -45.53 37.24
CA GLY A 841 -23.97 -46.73 37.35
C GLY A 841 -25.36 -46.49 37.93
N SER A 842 -25.58 -45.34 38.57
CA SER A 842 -26.86 -44.92 39.18
C SER A 842 -27.63 -43.87 38.37
N ILE A 843 -27.22 -43.60 37.12
CA ILE A 843 -27.72 -42.51 36.28
C ILE A 843 -28.26 -43.10 34.97
N SER A 844 -29.47 -42.69 34.58
CA SER A 844 -30.05 -42.98 33.27
C SER A 844 -30.03 -41.76 32.33
N ASP A 845 -30.07 -40.54 32.88
CA ASP A 845 -29.98 -39.29 32.12
C ASP A 845 -29.19 -38.22 32.91
N LEU A 846 -28.05 -37.79 32.36
CA LEU A 846 -27.18 -36.75 32.92
C LEU A 846 -27.77 -35.33 32.82
N ARG A 847 -28.86 -35.13 32.06
CA ARG A 847 -29.59 -33.86 31.95
C ARG A 847 -30.48 -33.61 33.18
N ILE A 848 -30.91 -34.67 33.87
CA ILE A 848 -31.87 -34.62 34.98
C ILE A 848 -31.15 -34.68 36.34
N ASP A 849 -30.14 -35.55 36.46
CA ASP A 849 -29.39 -35.77 37.71
C ASP A 849 -28.28 -34.71 37.95
N GLU A 850 -28.64 -33.41 37.99
CA GLU A 850 -27.67 -32.31 38.12
C GLU A 850 -26.73 -32.46 39.33
N ASP A 851 -27.25 -32.84 40.50
CA ASP A 851 -26.47 -33.06 41.73
C ASP A 851 -25.32 -34.06 41.53
N LYS A 852 -25.57 -35.13 40.77
CA LYS A 852 -24.55 -36.15 40.48
C LYS A 852 -23.54 -35.66 39.45
N VAL A 853 -23.94 -34.82 38.49
CA VAL A 853 -23.03 -34.16 37.56
C VAL A 853 -22.09 -33.19 38.29
N ILE A 854 -22.63 -32.40 39.22
CA ILE A 854 -21.84 -31.50 40.09
C ILE A 854 -20.87 -32.32 40.95
N LEU A 855 -21.31 -33.45 41.52
CA LEU A 855 -20.44 -34.37 42.25
C LEU A 855 -19.29 -34.91 41.38
N ILE A 856 -19.56 -35.33 40.14
CA ILE A 856 -18.54 -35.82 39.20
C ILE A 856 -17.54 -34.70 38.86
N ARG A 857 -18.00 -33.48 38.55
CA ARG A 857 -17.13 -32.31 38.32
C ARG A 857 -16.23 -32.00 39.52
N ASN A 858 -16.77 -32.06 40.74
CA ASN A 858 -15.99 -31.87 41.96
C ASN A 858 -14.94 -32.98 42.17
N LYS A 859 -15.24 -34.23 41.80
CA LYS A 859 -14.25 -35.33 41.83
C LYS A 859 -13.12 -35.12 40.82
N PHE A 860 -13.41 -34.64 39.61
CA PHE A 860 -12.36 -34.26 38.64
C PHE A 860 -11.48 -33.14 39.19
N LYS A 861 -12.08 -32.10 39.78
CA LYS A 861 -11.35 -30.99 40.41
C LYS A 861 -10.41 -31.46 41.53
N SER A 862 -10.89 -32.32 42.44
CA SER A 862 -10.06 -32.91 43.52
C SER A 862 -8.92 -33.76 42.95
N TYR A 863 -9.21 -34.63 41.97
CA TYR A 863 -8.21 -35.47 41.33
C TYR A 863 -7.09 -34.66 40.66
N TYR A 864 -7.42 -33.59 39.94
CA TYR A 864 -6.40 -32.73 39.32
C TYR A 864 -5.58 -31.94 40.35
N GLN A 865 -6.18 -31.53 41.47
CA GLN A 865 -5.45 -30.92 42.59
C GLN A 865 -4.49 -31.90 43.28
N GLU A 866 -4.93 -33.13 43.54
CA GLU A 866 -4.08 -34.19 44.11
C GLU A 866 -2.96 -34.61 43.14
N LEU A 867 -3.25 -34.67 41.84
CA LEU A 867 -2.28 -35.00 40.80
C LEU A 867 -1.20 -33.90 40.67
N SER A 868 -1.58 -32.62 40.75
CA SER A 868 -0.62 -31.51 40.68
C SER A 868 0.26 -31.44 41.92
N ALA A 869 -0.28 -31.72 43.12
CA ALA A 869 0.51 -31.84 44.35
C ALA A 869 1.59 -32.94 44.25
N LEU A 870 1.25 -34.09 43.64
CA LEU A 870 2.21 -35.18 43.41
C LEU A 870 3.30 -34.85 42.38
N ASP A 871 3.04 -33.94 41.43
CA ASP A 871 4.05 -33.46 40.48
C ASP A 871 4.92 -32.32 41.04
N ILE A 872 4.39 -31.48 41.95
CA ILE A 872 5.17 -30.45 42.65
C ILE A 872 6.28 -31.09 43.50
N ASP A 873 5.98 -32.16 44.25
CA ASP A 873 6.97 -32.95 44.99
C ASP A 873 8.11 -33.48 44.08
N ASN A 874 7.80 -33.81 42.82
CA ASN A 874 8.81 -34.26 41.84
C ASN A 874 9.71 -33.11 41.36
N SER A 875 9.24 -31.86 41.37
CA SER A 875 10.04 -30.68 41.02
C SER A 875 11.03 -30.29 42.11
N VAL A 876 10.63 -30.45 43.38
CA VAL A 876 11.47 -30.18 44.55
C VAL A 876 12.59 -31.23 44.65
N ASP A 877 12.28 -32.52 44.52
CA ASP A 877 13.28 -33.59 44.46
C ASP A 877 14.28 -33.39 43.31
N ARG A 878 13.84 -32.88 42.15
CA ARG A 878 14.74 -32.59 41.02
C ARG A 878 15.71 -31.44 41.30
N LYS A 879 15.28 -30.38 41.98
CA LYS A 879 16.18 -29.28 42.38
C LYS A 879 17.22 -29.72 43.41
N VAL A 880 16.81 -30.55 44.38
CA VAL A 880 17.73 -31.11 45.40
C VAL A 880 18.76 -32.06 44.79
N VAL A 881 18.45 -32.69 43.64
CA VAL A 881 19.39 -33.53 42.88
C VAL A 881 20.24 -32.72 41.89
N SER A 882 19.74 -31.63 41.30
CA SER A 882 20.54 -30.78 40.40
C SER A 882 21.64 -30.01 41.11
N ASP A 883 21.43 -29.61 42.36
CA ASP A 883 22.43 -28.86 43.15
C ASP A 883 23.62 -29.71 43.64
N LYS A 884 23.68 -31.00 43.28
CA LYS A 884 24.77 -31.92 43.68
C LYS A 884 25.56 -32.56 42.55
N HIS A 885 25.28 -32.26 41.29
CA HIS A 885 26.09 -32.77 40.17
C HIS A 885 26.39 -31.72 39.09
N VAL A 886 27.68 -31.66 38.74
CA VAL A 886 28.29 -30.94 37.61
C VAL A 886 28.46 -29.43 37.80
N ASN A 887 29.39 -29.08 38.68
CA ASN A 887 30.31 -27.96 38.44
C ASN A 887 31.45 -28.45 37.52
N ILE A 888 31.20 -28.56 36.21
CA ILE A 888 32.24 -28.80 35.18
C ILE A 888 32.01 -27.84 34.02
N SER A 889 32.95 -26.91 33.87
CA SER A 889 33.06 -25.96 32.77
C SER A 889 33.56 -26.60 31.47
N ASN A 890 33.18 -26.02 30.33
CA ASN A 890 33.90 -25.99 29.04
C ASN A 890 34.31 -27.34 28.40
N VAL A 891 33.77 -27.64 27.21
CA VAL A 891 34.52 -28.08 25.99
C VAL A 891 33.55 -28.34 24.82
N SER A 892 34.03 -28.13 23.58
CA SER A 892 33.39 -28.38 22.26
C SER A 892 32.21 -27.45 21.87
N LYS A 893 32.12 -26.85 20.67
CA LYS A 893 32.97 -26.85 19.46
C LYS A 893 33.36 -28.23 18.89
N LEU A 894 32.51 -28.83 18.04
CA LEU A 894 32.82 -29.26 16.66
C LEU A 894 31.60 -29.97 16.01
N GLY A 895 31.51 -29.94 14.67
CA GLY A 895 30.47 -30.61 13.85
C GLY A 895 29.19 -29.77 13.69
N HIS A 896 28.75 -29.30 12.51
CA HIS A 896 29.11 -29.59 11.10
C HIS A 896 28.91 -31.05 10.65
N GLU A 897 28.15 -31.18 9.55
CA GLU A 897 27.87 -32.38 8.75
C GLU A 897 26.96 -33.46 9.39
N LEU A 898 25.65 -33.26 9.22
CA LEU A 898 24.77 -34.16 8.44
C LEU A 898 23.48 -33.44 8.02
#